data_AF-A0A2V8TJN7-F1
#
_entry.id   AF-A0A2V8TJN7-F1
#
_cell.length_a   1.000
_cell.length_b   1.000
_cell.length_c   1.000
_cell.angle_alpha   90.00
_cell.angle_beta   90.00
_cell.angle_gamma   90.00
#
_symmetry.space_group_name_H-M   'P 1'
#
loop_
_entity.id
_entity.type
_entity.pdbx_description
1 polymer ?
#
loop_
_entity_poly.entity_id
_entity_poly.type
_entity_poly.pdbx_seq_one_letter_code
_entity_poly.pdbx_strand_id
1 'polypeptide(L)'
;MPSYPVFRFVLPLVCLILLAPAPHRAAAGPKSKPSARDRRTAAGQPAGEAGPVTTEQLRALSWRSIGPANMGGRVSEIVLVPGKPSQFFAGTGTGGLFKTVNGGTTFSPVFDDQPVLSIGSLAIAPSDSKIVYVGSGEGNGRNSSTWGDGVYKSTDGGATFAHLGLDDSRDIPRLAIHPKSADVVYAAVMGHLWDASRERGLYQTSDGGKTWQAVLQIDENHGCIDVVLDPANPEVVYAAMYARRRTPWSFQSGGFGDKGGIYKSSDGGRSFKRLTEGLPKRTGRIGLALFAGNPGHVFAVIESDEAGTVSIDDVQSRAGGVFKSADGGAHFTRLSPLTPRPFYFSKIVVDPKDEDRVYVLGFGLAVSDDGGRTFRADGAPLPHGDLHTLVIDPADTDHLLMGTDGGIYESRDRSKTWRYVDNVPLGEFYEIGLGMDFPYTVCGGLQDNGSWCGPSRGTDLFGESDEKRMNISNRDWFTVWGGDGYYVQIDPRNARVLYAEAQEGVLGRVDLSTNRIKFLRPEPKEGMLHFRFNWNSPFAVSKHDPDVLYLGGNYLFKLTRRGDAWEMISPDLSSREVEKIVTVGSGAETHGTIVTLSESPLARGTIWAGTDDGNVHLTRDDGRTWQNVTSKLSGVPKG
;
A
#
# COMPACT_ATOMS: atom_id res chain seq x y z
N MET A 1 15.89 -15.33 -12.93
CA MET A 1 15.90 -15.46 -11.46
C MET A 1 17.31 -15.16 -10.95
N PRO A 2 17.59 -13.98 -10.40
CA PRO A 2 18.80 -13.79 -9.63
C PRO A 2 18.60 -14.32 -8.21
N SER A 3 19.57 -15.09 -7.74
CA SER A 3 19.61 -15.83 -6.48
C SER A 3 20.02 -14.96 -5.29
N TYR A 4 19.22 -14.98 -4.21
CA TYR A 4 19.60 -14.43 -2.90
C TYR A 4 20.52 -15.40 -2.13
N PRO A 5 21.56 -14.93 -1.41
CA PRO A 5 22.45 -15.80 -0.65
C PRO A 5 21.94 -16.08 0.78
N VAL A 6 22.08 -17.34 1.20
CA VAL A 6 21.71 -17.88 2.51
C VAL A 6 22.83 -17.61 3.53
N PHE A 7 22.56 -16.91 4.63
CA PHE A 7 23.47 -16.76 5.76
C PHE A 7 23.12 -17.75 6.90
N ARG A 8 24.14 -18.46 7.39
CA ARG A 8 24.07 -19.42 8.51
C ARG A 8 24.23 -18.71 9.85
N PHE A 9 23.30 -18.96 10.78
CA PHE A 9 23.40 -18.53 12.18
C PHE A 9 24.22 -19.51 13.04
N VAL A 10 25.03 -18.97 13.95
CA VAL A 10 25.70 -19.68 15.05
C VAL A 10 24.98 -19.35 16.35
N LEU A 11 24.58 -20.36 17.11
CA LEU A 11 23.86 -20.26 18.40
C LEU A 11 24.85 -20.18 19.57
N PRO A 12 24.57 -19.39 20.64
CA PRO A 12 25.12 -19.66 21.96
C PRO A 12 24.06 -20.27 22.90
N LEU A 13 24.56 -21.19 23.73
CA LEU A 13 23.89 -22.00 24.74
C LEU A 13 23.45 -21.13 25.94
N VAL A 14 22.22 -21.30 26.46
CA VAL A 14 21.76 -20.68 27.72
C VAL A 14 21.35 -21.76 28.73
N CYS A 15 21.89 -21.65 29.94
CA CYS A 15 21.69 -22.52 31.09
C CYS A 15 20.26 -22.53 31.65
N LEU A 16 19.79 -23.72 32.03
CA LEU A 16 18.56 -23.97 32.78
C LEU A 16 18.77 -23.73 34.28
N ILE A 17 17.92 -22.94 34.93
CA ILE A 17 17.79 -22.90 36.40
C ILE A 17 16.48 -23.60 36.79
N LEU A 18 16.60 -24.66 37.59
CA LEU A 18 15.50 -25.42 38.19
C LEU A 18 14.95 -24.68 39.43
N LEU A 19 13.64 -24.48 39.50
CA LEU A 19 12.93 -24.07 40.72
C LEU A 19 12.12 -25.25 41.28
N ALA A 20 12.33 -25.54 42.56
CA ALA A 20 11.66 -26.58 43.34
C ALA A 20 10.24 -26.16 43.79
N PRO A 21 9.31 -27.10 44.06
CA PRO A 21 7.95 -26.78 44.50
C PRO A 21 7.86 -26.64 46.03
N ALA A 22 7.09 -25.66 46.50
CA ALA A 22 6.68 -25.51 47.90
C ALA A 22 5.30 -26.14 48.18
N PRO A 23 4.97 -26.51 49.44
CA PRO A 23 4.06 -27.61 49.73
C PRO A 23 2.59 -27.23 50.00
N HIS A 24 1.76 -28.27 49.93
CA HIS A 24 0.33 -28.35 50.24
C HIS A 24 -0.14 -27.68 51.54
N ARG A 25 -1.37 -27.14 51.50
CA ARG A 25 -2.25 -27.00 52.67
C ARG A 25 -3.66 -27.55 52.41
N ALA A 26 -4.24 -28.03 53.51
CA ALA A 26 -5.32 -29.00 53.66
C ALA A 26 -6.74 -28.53 53.30
N ALA A 27 -7.47 -29.47 52.68
CA ALA A 27 -8.81 -29.99 52.94
C ALA A 27 -9.88 -29.12 53.66
N ALA A 28 -11.03 -28.99 52.99
CA ALA A 28 -12.35 -28.83 53.60
C ALA A 28 -13.25 -30.03 53.22
N GLY A 29 -14.04 -30.51 54.19
CA GLY A 29 -14.77 -31.78 54.19
C GLY A 29 -15.94 -31.94 53.21
N PRO A 30 -16.61 -33.11 53.26
CA PRO A 30 -17.27 -33.72 52.10
C PRO A 30 -18.68 -33.16 51.87
N LYS A 31 -18.95 -32.70 50.65
CA LYS A 31 -20.33 -32.52 50.16
C LYS A 31 -20.79 -33.82 49.48
N SER A 32 -21.98 -34.24 49.89
CA SER A 32 -22.73 -35.45 49.52
C SER A 32 -22.61 -35.87 48.05
N LYS A 33 -22.32 -37.16 47.83
CA LYS A 33 -22.46 -37.84 46.53
C LYS A 33 -23.93 -37.81 46.07
N PRO A 34 -24.24 -37.40 44.83
CA PRO A 34 -25.53 -37.71 44.23
C PRO A 34 -25.58 -39.20 43.91
N SER A 35 -26.71 -39.83 44.24
CA SER A 35 -27.00 -41.24 43.97
C SER A 35 -26.90 -41.57 42.48
N ALA A 36 -26.33 -42.73 42.18
CA ALA A 36 -26.36 -43.34 40.86
C ALA A 36 -27.80 -43.75 40.48
N ARG A 37 -28.61 -42.80 39.98
CA ARG A 37 -29.87 -43.14 39.32
C ARG A 37 -30.34 -42.26 38.16
N ASP A 38 -29.57 -41.24 37.75
CA ASP A 38 -29.90 -40.41 36.56
C ASP A 38 -28.85 -40.47 35.44
N ARG A 39 -28.13 -41.60 35.32
CA ARG A 39 -27.29 -41.88 34.15
C ARG A 39 -27.94 -42.92 33.25
N ARG A 40 -28.96 -42.51 32.50
CA ARG A 40 -29.34 -43.09 31.21
C ARG A 40 -30.36 -42.15 30.55
N THR A 41 -30.17 -41.96 29.24
CA THR A 41 -30.97 -41.16 28.29
C THR A 41 -30.84 -39.63 28.38
N ALA A 42 -29.66 -39.13 28.05
CA ALA A 42 -29.54 -37.96 27.17
C ALA A 42 -28.75 -38.42 25.93
N ALA A 43 -29.42 -39.17 25.06
CA ALA A 43 -28.96 -39.32 23.69
C ALA A 43 -28.92 -37.91 23.09
N GLY A 44 -27.79 -37.55 22.47
CA GLY A 44 -27.60 -36.24 21.87
C GLY A 44 -28.78 -35.89 21.00
N GLN A 45 -29.50 -34.82 21.38
CA GLN A 45 -30.38 -34.14 20.44
C GLN A 45 -29.51 -33.72 19.24
N PRO A 46 -29.96 -33.92 17.99
CA PRO A 46 -29.33 -33.25 16.87
C PRO A 46 -29.33 -31.75 17.21
N ALA A 47 -28.18 -31.10 17.05
CA ALA A 47 -28.13 -29.64 17.11
C ALA A 47 -29.23 -29.14 16.17
N GLY A 48 -30.28 -28.54 16.73
CA GLY A 48 -31.38 -28.01 15.94
C GLY A 48 -30.78 -27.07 14.90
N GLU A 49 -31.24 -27.18 13.65
CA GLU A 49 -30.86 -26.25 12.59
C GLU A 49 -31.00 -24.83 13.16
N ALA A 50 -29.87 -24.14 13.30
CA ALA A 50 -29.88 -22.75 13.71
C ALA A 50 -30.77 -22.02 12.70
N GLY A 51 -31.85 -21.41 13.19
CA GLY A 51 -32.70 -20.57 12.36
C GLY A 51 -31.87 -19.49 11.65
N PRO A 52 -32.38 -18.91 10.55
CA PRO A 52 -31.66 -17.87 9.82
C PRO A 52 -31.24 -16.75 10.76
N VAL A 53 -30.00 -16.25 10.60
CA VAL A 53 -29.47 -15.15 11.40
C VAL A 53 -30.39 -13.93 11.23
N THR A 54 -30.89 -13.42 12.34
CA THR A 54 -31.80 -12.25 12.37
C THR A 54 -31.02 -10.95 12.21
N THR A 55 -31.70 -9.89 11.75
CA THR A 55 -31.12 -8.54 11.68
C THR A 55 -30.66 -8.04 13.05
N GLU A 56 -31.40 -8.36 14.12
CA GLU A 56 -31.05 -8.02 15.49
C GLU A 56 -29.74 -8.71 15.91
N GLN A 57 -29.55 -9.98 15.57
CA GLN A 57 -28.30 -10.71 15.83
C GLN A 57 -27.13 -10.11 15.04
N LEU A 58 -27.32 -9.74 13.78
CA LEU A 58 -26.29 -9.07 12.98
C LEU A 58 -25.92 -7.69 13.55
N ARG A 59 -26.91 -6.92 14.02
CA ARG A 59 -26.69 -5.61 14.66
C ARG A 59 -25.99 -5.70 16.02
N ALA A 60 -26.06 -6.86 16.68
CA ALA A 60 -25.36 -7.09 17.94
C ALA A 60 -23.86 -7.40 17.75
N LEU A 61 -23.40 -7.65 16.52
CA LEU A 61 -21.98 -7.85 16.22
C LEU A 61 -21.24 -6.50 16.20
N SER A 62 -20.06 -6.48 16.79
CA SER A 62 -19.13 -5.35 16.73
C SER A 62 -17.89 -5.72 15.95
N TRP A 63 -17.41 -4.81 15.10
CA TRP A 63 -16.09 -4.95 14.49
C TRP A 63 -15.00 -4.93 15.55
N ARG A 64 -13.99 -5.78 15.37
CA ARG A 64 -12.81 -5.85 16.22
C ARG A 64 -11.60 -6.10 15.35
N SER A 65 -10.53 -5.33 15.55
CA SER A 65 -9.24 -5.63 14.92
C SER A 65 -8.69 -6.94 15.48
N ILE A 66 -8.27 -7.82 14.57
CA ILE A 66 -7.55 -9.06 14.89
C ILE A 66 -6.04 -8.93 14.61
N GLY A 67 -5.60 -7.75 14.18
CA GLY A 67 -4.23 -7.49 13.79
C GLY A 67 -3.81 -8.25 12.52
N PRO A 68 -2.50 -8.51 12.37
CA PRO A 68 -1.42 -8.03 13.21
C PRO A 68 -0.96 -6.62 12.82
N ALA A 69 -0.13 -6.04 13.67
CA ALA A 69 0.47 -4.73 13.43
C ALA A 69 1.92 -4.80 12.91
N ASN A 70 2.51 -6.00 12.88
CA ASN A 70 3.92 -6.18 12.49
C ASN A 70 4.15 -6.43 10.99
N MET A 71 3.09 -6.52 10.18
CA MET A 71 3.22 -6.59 8.72
C MET A 71 3.51 -5.22 8.12
N GLY A 72 2.95 -4.17 8.73
CA GLY A 72 2.95 -2.82 8.17
C GLY A 72 1.99 -2.67 7.00
N GLY A 73 2.29 -1.69 6.16
CA GLY A 73 1.50 -1.26 5.00
C GLY A 73 1.98 0.09 4.52
N ARG A 74 1.47 0.57 3.38
CA ARG A 74 1.92 1.81 2.74
C ARG A 74 1.70 3.05 3.60
N VAL A 75 2.82 3.65 4.00
CA VAL A 75 2.86 4.97 4.66
C VAL A 75 3.29 6.03 3.66
N SER A 76 2.34 6.86 3.24
CA SER A 76 2.52 7.86 2.19
C SER A 76 3.14 9.16 2.68
N GLU A 77 2.90 9.55 3.93
CA GLU A 77 3.40 10.83 4.49
C GLU A 77 3.59 10.74 6.01
N ILE A 78 4.65 11.37 6.52
CA ILE A 78 4.91 11.53 7.96
C ILE A 78 5.26 12.99 8.23
N VAL A 79 4.62 13.57 9.24
CA VAL A 79 4.94 14.94 9.70
C VAL A 79 5.22 14.97 11.20
N LEU A 80 6.38 15.51 11.57
CA LEU A 80 6.74 15.81 12.96
C LEU A 80 6.03 17.08 13.43
N VAL A 81 5.53 17.08 14.66
CA VAL A 81 4.99 18.29 15.28
C VAL A 81 6.16 19.22 15.64
N PRO A 82 6.18 20.49 15.16
CA PRO A 82 7.29 21.40 15.43
C PRO A 82 7.61 21.55 16.92
N GLY A 83 8.89 21.37 17.27
CA GLY A 83 9.38 21.47 18.64
C GLY A 83 8.95 20.32 19.57
N LYS A 84 8.28 19.28 19.06
CA LYS A 84 7.80 18.13 19.84
C LYS A 84 8.12 16.81 19.11
N PRO A 85 9.38 16.35 19.12
CA PRO A 85 9.81 15.20 18.31
C PRO A 85 9.19 13.85 18.72
N SER A 86 8.56 13.78 19.89
CA SER A 86 7.77 12.62 20.31
C SER A 86 6.33 12.62 19.77
N GLN A 87 5.91 13.67 19.04
CA GLN A 87 4.57 13.79 18.47
C GLN A 87 4.66 13.88 16.96
N PHE A 88 3.96 13.00 16.27
CA PHE A 88 3.91 13.00 14.82
C PHE A 88 2.64 12.34 14.32
N PHE A 89 2.35 12.62 13.05
CA PHE A 89 1.30 11.96 12.29
C PHE A 89 1.91 11.06 11.23
N ALA A 90 1.26 9.93 10.96
CA ALA A 90 1.56 9.03 9.86
C ALA A 90 0.29 8.84 9.02
N GLY A 91 0.31 9.36 7.80
CA GLY A 91 -0.72 9.17 6.79
C GLY A 91 -0.40 7.95 5.94
N THR A 92 -1.44 7.22 5.57
CA THR A 92 -1.31 5.93 4.88
C THR A 92 -2.04 5.95 3.54
N GLY A 93 -1.62 5.08 2.63
CA GLY A 93 -2.20 5.00 1.29
C GLY A 93 -3.69 4.63 1.29
N THR A 94 -4.10 3.77 2.24
CA THR A 94 -5.45 3.15 2.29
C THR A 94 -6.04 3.05 3.71
N GLY A 95 -5.27 3.30 4.77
CA GLY A 95 -5.63 3.01 6.17
C GLY A 95 -5.89 4.24 7.06
N GLY A 96 -6.01 5.44 6.49
CA GLY A 96 -6.28 6.68 7.23
C GLY A 96 -5.04 7.33 7.83
N LEU A 97 -5.27 8.08 8.92
CA LEU A 97 -4.27 8.90 9.59
C LEU A 97 -4.12 8.48 11.06
N PHE A 98 -2.88 8.23 11.46
CA PHE A 98 -2.53 7.88 12.82
C PHE A 98 -1.72 8.99 13.48
N LYS A 99 -1.95 9.23 14.76
CA LYS A 99 -1.20 10.18 15.58
C LYS A 99 -0.56 9.49 16.77
N THR A 100 0.67 9.87 17.09
CA THR A 100 1.31 9.56 18.37
C THR A 100 1.66 10.83 19.14
N VAL A 101 1.72 10.72 20.46
CA VAL A 101 2.20 11.80 21.36
C VAL A 101 3.35 11.37 22.26
N ASN A 102 3.81 10.12 22.13
CA ASN A 102 4.77 9.46 23.02
C ASN A 102 5.84 8.66 22.25
N GLY A 103 6.27 9.17 21.10
CA GLY A 103 7.38 8.62 20.32
C GLY A 103 7.04 7.28 19.66
N GLY A 104 5.78 7.06 19.30
CA GLY A 104 5.31 5.82 18.67
C GLY A 104 5.11 4.65 19.63
N THR A 105 5.15 4.88 20.94
CA THR A 105 4.80 3.84 21.94
C THR A 105 3.33 3.42 21.79
N THR A 106 2.46 4.38 21.48
CA THR A 106 1.06 4.13 21.10
C THR A 106 0.64 5.07 19.99
N PHE A 107 -0.31 4.63 19.17
CA PHE A 107 -0.96 5.43 18.13
C PHE A 107 -2.47 5.49 18.34
N SER A 108 -3.08 6.58 17.89
CA SER A 108 -4.52 6.74 17.81
C SER A 108 -4.90 6.98 16.35
N PRO A 109 -5.87 6.24 15.78
CA PRO A 109 -6.49 6.64 14.52
C PRO A 109 -7.28 7.93 14.77
N VAL A 110 -7.13 8.91 13.88
CA VAL A 110 -7.74 10.24 14.03
C VAL A 110 -8.54 10.68 12.80
N PHE A 111 -8.82 9.74 11.88
CA PHE A 111 -9.47 10.03 10.59
C PHE A 111 -10.43 8.93 10.13
N ASP A 112 -10.72 7.95 11.00
CA ASP A 112 -11.60 6.80 10.69
C ASP A 112 -13.07 7.20 10.51
N ASP A 113 -13.44 8.40 10.95
CA ASP A 113 -14.77 8.99 10.84
C ASP A 113 -14.98 9.79 9.54
N GLN A 114 -13.95 9.86 8.68
CA GLN A 114 -14.02 10.53 7.38
C GLN A 114 -14.46 9.55 6.27
N PRO A 115 -15.10 10.04 5.20
CA PRO A 115 -15.58 9.19 4.10
C PRO A 115 -14.46 8.58 3.24
N VAL A 116 -13.24 9.10 3.34
CA VAL A 116 -12.05 8.60 2.65
C VAL A 116 -10.93 8.34 3.63
N LEU A 117 -10.10 7.33 3.34
CA LEU A 117 -8.96 6.94 4.18
C LEU A 117 -7.62 7.07 3.45
N SER A 118 -7.63 7.38 2.15
CA SER A 118 -6.40 7.59 1.40
C SER A 118 -5.80 8.95 1.72
N ILE A 119 -4.59 8.97 2.25
CA ILE A 119 -3.87 10.19 2.60
C ILE A 119 -2.77 10.43 1.56
N GLY A 120 -2.82 11.56 0.87
CA GLY A 120 -1.79 11.98 -0.08
C GLY A 120 -0.78 12.94 0.50
N SER A 121 -1.20 13.80 1.42
CA SER A 121 -0.31 14.77 2.06
C SER A 121 -0.82 15.22 3.43
N LEU A 122 0.13 15.63 4.26
CA LEU A 122 -0.09 16.20 5.58
C LEU A 122 0.78 17.45 5.73
N ALA A 123 0.23 18.50 6.30
CA ALA A 123 1.00 19.70 6.63
C ALA A 123 0.53 20.31 7.95
N ILE A 124 1.48 20.62 8.84
CA ILE A 124 1.23 21.31 10.11
C ILE A 124 1.64 22.77 9.93
N ALA A 125 0.78 23.71 10.28
CA ALA A 125 1.10 25.13 10.13
C ALA A 125 2.27 25.52 11.05
N PRO A 126 3.36 26.12 10.52
CA PRO A 126 4.47 26.57 11.36
C PRO A 126 4.09 27.67 12.36
N SER A 127 3.04 28.44 12.05
CA SER A 127 2.50 29.50 12.90
C SER A 127 1.66 29.00 14.08
N ASP A 128 1.05 27.81 13.97
CA ASP A 128 0.31 27.16 15.05
C ASP A 128 0.21 25.64 14.80
N SER A 129 0.91 24.86 15.64
CA SER A 129 0.94 23.40 15.58
C SER A 129 -0.42 22.70 15.80
N LYS A 130 -1.47 23.42 16.22
CA LYS A 130 -2.83 22.88 16.27
C LYS A 130 -3.52 22.86 14.92
N ILE A 131 -3.05 23.64 13.95
CA ILE A 131 -3.62 23.67 12.62
C ILE A 131 -2.93 22.61 11.77
N VAL A 132 -3.70 21.59 11.38
CA VAL A 132 -3.24 20.48 10.55
C VAL A 132 -4.11 20.42 9.31
N TYR A 133 -3.51 20.40 8.13
CA TYR A 133 -4.20 20.14 6.87
C TYR A 133 -3.87 18.74 6.36
N VAL A 134 -4.86 18.09 5.77
CA VAL A 134 -4.77 16.77 5.15
C VAL A 134 -5.25 16.89 3.71
N GLY A 135 -4.42 16.49 2.76
CA GLY A 135 -4.83 16.29 1.38
C GLY A 135 -5.11 14.80 1.18
N SER A 136 -6.33 14.46 0.80
CA SER A 136 -6.70 13.06 0.54
C SER A 136 -6.28 12.62 -0.88
N GLY A 137 -6.05 11.30 -1.03
CA GLY A 137 -5.66 10.62 -2.27
C GLY A 137 -4.18 10.69 -2.59
N GLU A 138 -3.54 9.52 -2.74
CA GLU A 138 -2.09 9.42 -2.87
C GLU A 138 -1.53 9.82 -4.25
N GLY A 139 -0.31 10.37 -4.22
CA GLY A 139 0.42 10.79 -5.42
C GLY A 139 1.04 9.67 -6.24
N ASN A 140 0.95 8.42 -5.80
CA ASN A 140 1.85 7.35 -6.24
C ASN A 140 1.49 6.75 -7.61
N GLY A 141 0.22 6.84 -8.03
CA GLY A 141 -0.18 6.52 -9.41
C GLY A 141 -0.12 5.02 -9.77
N ARG A 142 -0.33 4.14 -8.79
CA ARG A 142 -0.38 2.67 -8.94
C ARG A 142 -1.80 2.20 -9.34
N ASN A 143 -1.94 0.98 -9.90
CA ASN A 143 -3.25 0.35 -10.15
C ASN A 143 -4.08 0.15 -8.89
N SER A 144 -3.42 -0.04 -7.74
CA SER A 144 -4.04 -0.17 -6.42
C SER A 144 -4.16 1.15 -5.67
N SER A 145 -3.88 2.30 -6.31
CA SER A 145 -4.03 3.62 -5.71
C SER A 145 -5.51 3.93 -5.47
N THR A 146 -5.86 4.29 -4.23
CA THR A 146 -7.20 4.82 -3.92
C THR A 146 -7.24 6.33 -4.14
N TRP A 147 -8.44 6.84 -4.42
CA TRP A 147 -8.66 8.27 -4.57
C TRP A 147 -9.13 8.90 -3.25
N GLY A 148 -8.83 10.19 -3.11
CA GLY A 148 -9.41 11.07 -2.10
C GLY A 148 -10.60 11.87 -2.62
N ASP A 149 -11.04 12.81 -1.80
CA ASP A 149 -12.17 13.71 -2.01
C ASP A 149 -11.89 15.14 -1.53
N GLY A 150 -10.64 15.57 -1.54
CA GLY A 150 -10.25 16.96 -1.28
C GLY A 150 -9.44 17.18 -0.01
N VAL A 151 -9.55 18.39 0.55
CA VAL A 151 -8.74 18.86 1.67
C VAL A 151 -9.53 18.86 2.98
N TYR A 152 -8.89 18.49 4.07
CA TYR A 152 -9.43 18.57 5.42
C TYR A 152 -8.54 19.45 6.30
N LYS A 153 -9.13 20.07 7.33
CA LYS A 153 -8.42 20.86 8.33
C LYS A 153 -8.86 20.50 9.74
N SER A 154 -7.88 20.37 10.61
CA SER A 154 -8.06 20.36 12.04
C SER A 154 -7.60 21.69 12.65
N THR A 155 -8.31 22.15 13.68
CA THR A 155 -7.92 23.31 14.50
C THR A 155 -7.60 22.94 15.95
N ASP A 156 -7.64 21.65 16.28
CA ASP A 156 -7.45 21.11 17.63
C ASP A 156 -6.26 20.13 17.71
N GLY A 157 -5.34 20.21 16.75
CA GLY A 157 -4.16 19.36 16.67
C GLY A 157 -4.47 17.95 16.21
N GLY A 158 -5.45 17.77 15.34
CA GLY A 158 -5.84 16.51 14.72
C GLY A 158 -6.74 15.64 15.59
N ALA A 159 -7.54 16.22 16.48
CA ALA A 159 -8.59 15.47 17.19
C ALA A 159 -9.89 15.43 16.38
N THR A 160 -10.20 16.49 15.64
CA THR A 160 -11.30 16.54 14.68
C THR A 160 -10.86 17.19 13.37
N PHE A 161 -11.52 16.83 12.27
CA PHE A 161 -11.25 17.35 10.92
C PHE A 161 -12.54 17.85 10.27
N ALA A 162 -12.46 19.00 9.61
CA ALA A 162 -13.51 19.56 8.77
C ALA A 162 -13.07 19.49 7.30
N HIS A 163 -13.96 19.03 6.43
CA HIS A 163 -13.76 19.02 4.98
C HIS A 163 -13.86 20.45 4.40
N LEU A 164 -13.00 20.76 3.42
CA LEU A 164 -12.73 22.12 2.92
C LEU A 164 -12.88 22.24 1.39
N GLY A 165 -13.50 21.26 0.73
CA GLY A 165 -13.69 21.26 -0.71
C GLY A 165 -12.53 20.63 -1.49
N LEU A 166 -12.51 20.90 -2.80
CA LEU A 166 -11.71 20.18 -3.82
C LEU A 166 -12.18 18.73 -4.04
N ASP A 167 -13.49 18.50 -3.98
CA ASP A 167 -14.14 17.18 -3.97
C ASP A 167 -13.75 16.26 -5.12
N ASP A 168 -13.45 16.82 -6.30
CA ASP A 168 -13.07 16.06 -7.49
C ASP A 168 -11.56 16.11 -7.80
N SER A 169 -10.74 16.60 -6.87
CA SER A 169 -9.27 16.65 -7.01
C SER A 169 -8.65 15.27 -7.12
N ARG A 170 -9.29 14.27 -6.51
CA ARG A 170 -8.88 12.87 -6.33
C ARG A 170 -7.55 12.70 -5.62
N ASP A 171 -6.45 13.22 -6.17
CA ASP A 171 -5.11 12.98 -5.66
C ASP A 171 -4.45 14.31 -5.27
N ILE A 172 -4.15 14.50 -3.97
CA ILE A 172 -3.48 15.68 -3.42
C ILE A 172 -2.14 15.26 -2.78
N PRO A 173 -1.09 15.08 -3.59
CA PRO A 173 0.22 14.58 -3.14
C PRO A 173 1.04 15.56 -2.30
N ARG A 174 0.67 16.85 -2.28
CA ARG A 174 1.41 17.85 -1.51
C ARG A 174 0.53 19.02 -1.08
N LEU A 175 0.69 19.40 0.17
CA LEU A 175 0.23 20.66 0.74
C LEU A 175 1.44 21.46 1.21
N ALA A 176 1.40 22.77 1.02
CA ALA A 176 2.42 23.66 1.57
C ALA A 176 1.77 24.90 2.19
N ILE A 177 2.10 25.17 3.46
CA ILE A 177 1.46 26.21 4.27
C ILE A 177 2.41 27.40 4.40
N HIS A 178 1.88 28.59 4.27
CA HIS A 178 2.65 29.81 4.47
C HIS A 178 3.23 29.87 5.90
N PRO A 179 4.53 30.16 6.08
CA PRO A 179 5.22 29.98 7.37
C PRO A 179 4.68 30.87 8.48
N LYS A 180 4.08 32.02 8.14
CA LYS A 180 3.55 33.00 9.11
C LYS A 180 2.03 33.10 9.13
N SER A 181 1.31 32.34 8.29
CA SER A 181 -0.15 32.40 8.20
C SER A 181 -0.72 31.04 7.86
N ALA A 182 -1.48 30.46 8.79
CA ALA A 182 -2.13 29.17 8.57
C ALA A 182 -3.32 29.23 7.59
N ASP A 183 -3.71 30.43 7.15
CA ASP A 183 -4.82 30.64 6.24
C ASP A 183 -4.42 30.63 4.75
N VAL A 184 -3.11 30.81 4.49
CA VAL A 184 -2.54 30.72 3.14
C VAL A 184 -1.92 29.35 2.93
N VAL A 185 -2.53 28.55 2.07
CA VAL A 185 -2.13 27.16 1.80
C VAL A 185 -2.18 26.91 0.30
N TYR A 186 -1.20 26.16 -0.20
CA TYR A 186 -1.16 25.66 -1.56
C TYR A 186 -1.44 24.16 -1.58
N ALA A 187 -2.29 23.71 -2.49
CA ALA A 187 -2.60 22.31 -2.73
C ALA A 187 -2.17 21.92 -4.15
N ALA A 188 -1.22 21.00 -4.22
CA ALA A 188 -0.82 20.37 -5.48
C ALA A 188 -1.85 19.29 -5.81
N VAL A 189 -2.54 19.43 -6.95
CA VAL A 189 -3.61 18.53 -7.37
C VAL A 189 -3.20 17.80 -8.64
N MET A 190 -3.19 16.47 -8.55
CA MET A 190 -2.90 15.60 -9.68
C MET A 190 -4.14 15.22 -10.48
N GLY A 191 -5.35 15.39 -9.96
CA GLY A 191 -6.58 15.02 -10.68
C GLY A 191 -6.71 13.51 -10.87
N HIS A 192 -7.61 13.10 -11.76
CA HIS A 192 -7.96 11.69 -11.96
C HIS A 192 -6.79 10.87 -12.52
N LEU A 193 -6.49 9.70 -11.95
CA LEU A 193 -5.42 8.83 -12.47
C LEU A 193 -5.77 8.19 -13.82
N TRP A 194 -7.05 7.81 -13.98
CA TRP A 194 -7.53 7.06 -15.14
C TRP A 194 -8.12 7.91 -16.26
N ASP A 195 -8.38 9.21 -16.01
CA ASP A 195 -8.94 10.10 -17.03
C ASP A 195 -8.34 11.52 -17.06
N ALA A 196 -8.67 12.30 -18.09
CA ALA A 196 -8.36 13.71 -18.21
C ALA A 196 -9.17 14.43 -17.14
N SER A 197 -8.59 15.45 -16.53
CA SER A 197 -9.27 16.15 -15.46
C SER A 197 -8.93 17.62 -15.49
N ARG A 198 -9.97 18.47 -15.45
CA ARG A 198 -9.82 19.92 -15.34
C ARG A 198 -9.43 20.37 -13.94
N GLU A 199 -9.52 19.47 -12.96
CA GLU A 199 -9.10 19.75 -11.58
C GLU A 199 -7.58 19.76 -11.41
N ARG A 200 -6.82 19.28 -12.40
CA ARG A 200 -5.35 19.29 -12.36
C ARG A 200 -4.78 20.70 -12.23
N GLY A 201 -3.85 20.90 -11.31
CA GLY A 201 -3.22 22.21 -11.10
C GLY A 201 -2.67 22.43 -9.71
N LEU A 202 -2.20 23.66 -9.48
CA LEU A 202 -1.89 24.18 -8.15
C LEU A 202 -3.03 25.10 -7.72
N TYR A 203 -3.58 24.85 -6.54
CA TYR A 203 -4.62 25.68 -5.91
C TYR A 203 -4.05 26.42 -4.72
N GLN A 204 -4.62 27.59 -4.44
CA GLN A 204 -4.31 28.39 -3.26
C GLN A 204 -5.60 28.77 -2.54
N THR A 205 -5.56 28.71 -1.22
CA THR A 205 -6.50 29.41 -0.34
C THR A 205 -5.78 30.57 0.33
N SER A 206 -6.51 31.65 0.65
CA SER A 206 -6.05 32.73 1.54
C SER A 206 -6.96 32.95 2.76
N ASP A 207 -8.00 32.13 2.92
CA ASP A 207 -9.02 32.24 3.98
C ASP A 207 -9.14 30.97 4.83
N GLY A 208 -8.08 30.16 4.86
CA GLY A 208 -7.99 28.93 5.65
C GLY A 208 -8.79 27.76 5.10
N GLY A 209 -9.04 27.75 3.79
CA GLY A 209 -9.66 26.66 3.03
C GLY A 209 -11.16 26.82 2.82
N LYS A 210 -11.73 28.02 3.04
CA LYS A 210 -13.14 28.26 2.73
C LYS A 210 -13.34 28.43 1.23
N THR A 211 -12.33 28.99 0.55
CA THR A 211 -12.30 29.10 -0.90
C THR A 211 -10.94 28.70 -1.46
N TRP A 212 -10.97 28.07 -2.63
CA TRP A 212 -9.77 27.65 -3.36
C TRP A 212 -9.75 28.28 -4.75
N GLN A 213 -8.62 28.86 -5.12
CA GLN A 213 -8.36 29.42 -6.44
C GLN A 213 -7.28 28.61 -7.15
N ALA A 214 -7.54 28.17 -8.38
CA ALA A 214 -6.50 27.62 -9.24
C ALA A 214 -5.52 28.75 -9.64
N VAL A 215 -4.26 28.65 -9.22
CA VAL A 215 -3.21 29.65 -9.45
C VAL A 215 -2.21 29.23 -10.53
N LEU A 216 -2.14 27.93 -10.84
CA LEU A 216 -1.40 27.39 -11.98
C LEU A 216 -2.13 26.18 -12.56
N GLN A 217 -2.56 26.30 -13.83
CA GLN A 217 -3.09 25.20 -14.63
C GLN A 217 -2.47 25.26 -16.02
N ILE A 218 -2.18 24.10 -16.60
CA ILE A 218 -1.59 23.99 -17.93
C ILE A 218 -2.65 23.46 -18.91
N ASP A 219 -3.18 22.28 -18.64
CA ASP A 219 -4.25 21.61 -19.38
C ASP A 219 -4.80 20.44 -18.55
N GLU A 220 -5.73 19.67 -19.11
CA GLU A 220 -6.41 18.55 -18.46
C GLU A 220 -5.53 17.30 -18.19
N ASN A 221 -4.28 17.30 -18.66
CA ASN A 221 -3.34 16.18 -18.52
C ASN A 221 -2.24 16.47 -17.50
N HIS A 222 -1.87 17.73 -17.28
CA HIS A 222 -0.75 18.12 -16.44
C HIS A 222 -1.20 18.57 -15.04
N GLY A 223 -0.95 17.72 -14.04
CA GLY A 223 -1.22 18.00 -12.62
C GLY A 223 0.00 18.52 -11.89
N CYS A 224 -0.23 19.07 -10.69
CA CYS A 224 0.83 19.47 -9.78
C CYS A 224 1.13 18.34 -8.79
N ILE A 225 2.39 17.90 -8.73
CA ILE A 225 2.83 16.77 -7.90
C ILE A 225 3.55 17.19 -6.63
N ASP A 226 4.18 18.36 -6.66
CA ASP A 226 4.96 18.88 -5.55
C ASP A 226 4.94 20.41 -5.56
N VAL A 227 4.97 20.99 -4.37
CA VAL A 227 5.02 22.42 -4.15
C VAL A 227 5.86 22.71 -2.90
N VAL A 228 6.78 23.66 -3.02
CA VAL A 228 7.61 24.14 -1.90
C VAL A 228 7.64 25.66 -1.88
N LEU A 229 7.62 26.23 -0.68
CA LEU A 229 7.74 27.67 -0.44
C LEU A 229 9.09 27.95 0.21
N ASP A 230 9.70 29.08 -0.17
CA ASP A 230 10.82 29.62 0.58
C ASP A 230 10.30 30.09 1.97
N PRO A 231 10.78 29.50 3.09
CA PRO A 231 10.32 29.87 4.43
C PRO A 231 10.74 31.28 4.85
N ALA A 232 11.80 31.84 4.25
CA ALA A 232 12.28 33.19 4.51
C ALA A 232 11.54 34.24 3.64
N ASN A 233 11.17 33.88 2.41
CA ASN A 233 10.39 34.71 1.49
C ASN A 233 9.26 33.92 0.83
N PRO A 234 8.10 33.79 1.50
CA PRO A 234 7.00 32.94 1.01
C PRO A 234 6.28 33.46 -0.25
N GLU A 235 6.68 34.62 -0.78
CA GLU A 235 6.30 35.03 -2.15
C GLU A 235 6.96 34.16 -3.22
N VAL A 236 8.06 33.46 -2.88
CA VAL A 236 8.74 32.52 -3.75
C VAL A 236 8.15 31.13 -3.58
N VAL A 237 7.49 30.65 -4.64
CA VAL A 237 6.83 29.35 -4.70
C VAL A 237 7.37 28.56 -5.89
N TYR A 238 7.80 27.32 -5.67
CA TYR A 238 8.15 26.39 -6.73
C TYR A 238 7.08 25.30 -6.82
N ALA A 239 6.60 25.03 -8.03
CA ALA A 239 5.60 24.01 -8.32
C ALA A 239 6.10 23.07 -9.41
N ALA A 240 5.97 21.77 -9.17
CA ALA A 240 6.32 20.72 -10.12
C ALA A 240 5.07 20.26 -10.87
N MET A 241 5.06 20.41 -12.19
CA MET A 241 3.95 20.03 -13.07
C MET A 241 4.35 18.88 -13.97
N TYR A 242 3.51 17.84 -14.08
CA TYR A 242 3.75 16.76 -15.04
C TYR A 242 2.46 16.05 -15.45
N ALA A 243 2.50 15.37 -16.59
CA ALA A 243 1.38 14.58 -17.08
C ALA A 243 1.46 13.12 -16.61
N ARG A 244 0.31 12.52 -16.33
CA ARG A 244 0.20 11.06 -16.13
C ARG A 244 -1.12 10.51 -16.65
N ARG A 245 -1.10 9.27 -17.12
CA ARG A 245 -2.30 8.51 -17.46
C ARG A 245 -2.12 7.03 -17.18
N ARG A 246 -3.15 6.38 -16.65
CA ARG A 246 -3.20 4.93 -16.49
C ARG A 246 -4.49 4.38 -17.10
N THR A 247 -4.40 3.21 -17.72
CA THR A 247 -5.54 2.38 -18.11
C THR A 247 -5.34 0.98 -17.51
N PRO A 248 -6.31 0.06 -17.60
CA PRO A 248 -6.08 -1.33 -17.19
C PRO A 248 -4.92 -2.01 -17.92
N TRP A 249 -4.53 -1.53 -19.11
CA TRP A 249 -3.50 -2.15 -19.97
C TRP A 249 -2.27 -1.28 -20.27
N SER A 250 -2.19 -0.08 -19.71
CA SER A 250 -1.08 0.83 -19.97
C SER A 250 -0.84 1.83 -18.86
N PHE A 251 0.40 2.30 -18.78
CA PHE A 251 0.79 3.37 -17.89
C PHE A 251 1.72 4.36 -18.60
N GLN A 252 1.49 5.66 -18.39
CA GLN A 252 2.30 6.75 -18.91
C GLN A 252 2.63 7.77 -17.81
N SER A 253 3.92 8.05 -17.63
CA SER A 253 4.47 9.11 -16.79
C SER A 253 5.22 10.11 -17.66
N GLY A 254 4.85 11.39 -17.59
CA GLY A 254 5.25 12.39 -18.57
C GLY A 254 4.52 12.24 -19.91
N GLY A 255 5.13 12.74 -20.99
CA GLY A 255 4.48 12.82 -22.30
C GLY A 255 3.50 14.00 -22.41
N PHE A 256 2.56 13.91 -23.36
CA PHE A 256 1.57 14.98 -23.65
C PHE A 256 2.19 16.34 -24.03
N GLY A 257 3.35 16.30 -24.67
CA GLY A 257 4.10 17.48 -25.09
C GLY A 257 5.21 17.84 -24.10
N ASP A 258 5.81 19.00 -24.29
CA ASP A 258 6.92 19.51 -23.50
C ASP A 258 6.45 20.59 -22.52
N LYS A 259 5.29 20.41 -21.87
CA LYS A 259 4.70 21.40 -20.97
C LYS A 259 4.96 21.14 -19.49
N GLY A 260 5.36 19.93 -19.09
CA GLY A 260 5.78 19.65 -17.71
C GLY A 260 7.03 20.43 -17.29
N GLY A 261 7.36 20.40 -16.01
CA GLY A 261 8.60 20.97 -15.47
C GLY A 261 8.40 21.72 -14.17
N ILE A 262 9.40 22.52 -13.81
CA ILE A 262 9.41 23.33 -12.59
C ILE A 262 8.95 24.75 -12.94
N TYR A 263 7.97 25.24 -12.21
CA TYR A 263 7.42 26.59 -12.33
C TYR A 263 7.73 27.38 -11.06
N LYS A 264 8.17 28.63 -11.22
CA LYS A 264 8.47 29.53 -10.10
C LYS A 264 7.56 30.74 -10.12
N SER A 265 6.97 31.06 -8.98
CA SER A 265 6.41 32.37 -8.67
C SER A 265 7.37 33.14 -7.77
N SER A 266 7.35 34.47 -7.90
CA SER A 266 8.03 35.42 -6.99
C SER A 266 7.06 36.44 -6.41
N ASP A 267 5.75 36.19 -6.54
CA ASP A 267 4.66 37.11 -6.19
C ASP A 267 3.49 36.40 -5.48
N GLY A 268 3.79 35.31 -4.77
CA GLY A 268 2.84 34.58 -3.95
C GLY A 268 1.86 33.73 -4.75
N GLY A 269 2.24 33.29 -5.95
CA GLY A 269 1.43 32.47 -6.85
C GLY A 269 0.51 33.27 -7.77
N ARG A 270 0.61 34.60 -7.84
CA ARG A 270 -0.19 35.40 -8.80
C ARG A 270 0.27 35.19 -10.23
N SER A 271 1.56 34.93 -10.44
CA SER A 271 2.11 34.55 -11.74
C SER A 271 3.23 33.52 -11.58
N PHE A 272 3.41 32.70 -12.62
CA PHE A 272 4.44 31.66 -12.66
C PHE A 272 5.26 31.74 -13.95
N LYS A 273 6.57 31.53 -13.82
CA LYS A 273 7.52 31.34 -14.93
C LYS A 273 8.03 29.91 -14.91
N ARG A 274 7.97 29.23 -16.06
CA ARG A 274 8.63 27.92 -16.23
C ARG A 274 10.15 28.08 -16.25
N LEU A 275 10.84 27.25 -15.50
CA LEU A 275 12.30 27.19 -15.45
C LEU A 275 12.81 26.21 -16.51
N THR A 276 13.81 26.61 -17.29
CA THR A 276 14.32 25.84 -18.45
C THR A 276 15.83 25.70 -18.48
N GLU A 277 16.57 26.63 -17.86
CA GLU A 277 18.02 26.65 -17.95
C GLU A 277 18.64 25.48 -17.18
N GLY A 278 19.34 24.61 -17.91
CA GLY A 278 19.98 23.41 -17.38
C GLY A 278 19.04 22.26 -17.03
N LEU A 279 17.77 22.34 -17.44
CA LEU A 279 16.75 21.30 -17.25
C LEU A 279 16.38 20.61 -18.57
N PRO A 280 15.97 19.32 -18.55
CA PRO A 280 15.36 18.69 -19.71
C PRO A 280 14.02 19.36 -20.07
N LYS A 281 13.73 19.45 -21.37
CA LYS A 281 12.48 19.96 -21.96
C LYS A 281 11.32 19.00 -21.75
N ARG A 282 11.56 17.69 -21.91
CA ARG A 282 10.55 16.64 -21.70
C ARG A 282 10.72 16.03 -20.32
N THR A 283 9.75 16.28 -19.44
CA THR A 283 9.80 15.86 -18.03
C THR A 283 8.59 14.99 -17.65
N GLY A 284 8.84 14.05 -16.75
CA GLY A 284 7.82 13.27 -16.05
C GLY A 284 7.71 13.71 -14.59
N ARG A 285 7.54 12.76 -13.66
CA ARG A 285 7.38 13.07 -12.23
C ARG A 285 8.63 13.76 -11.67
N ILE A 286 8.40 14.80 -10.85
CA ILE A 286 9.45 15.64 -10.25
C ILE A 286 9.22 15.72 -8.74
N GLY A 287 10.29 15.61 -7.95
CA GLY A 287 10.30 15.95 -6.53
C GLY A 287 11.20 17.15 -6.26
N LEU A 288 10.80 18.02 -5.33
CA LEU A 288 11.50 19.27 -4.99
C LEU A 288 11.91 19.29 -3.51
N ALA A 289 13.10 19.85 -3.24
CA ALA A 289 13.52 20.18 -1.89
C ALA A 289 14.28 21.51 -1.87
N LEU A 290 14.12 22.27 -0.79
CA LEU A 290 14.90 23.47 -0.51
C LEU A 290 15.88 23.18 0.61
N PHE A 291 17.12 23.67 0.50
CA PHE A 291 18.03 23.64 1.63
C PHE A 291 17.61 24.71 2.65
N ALA A 292 17.27 24.29 3.88
CA ALA A 292 16.75 25.21 4.89
C ALA A 292 17.75 26.32 5.29
N GLY A 293 19.06 26.02 5.26
CA GLY A 293 20.10 27.00 5.55
C GLY A 293 20.27 28.08 4.47
N ASN A 294 19.86 27.81 3.23
CA ASN A 294 19.81 28.79 2.15
C ASN A 294 18.74 28.38 1.11
N PRO A 295 17.49 28.88 1.24
CA PRO A 295 16.38 28.51 0.35
C PRO A 295 16.57 28.87 -1.13
N GLY A 296 17.60 29.66 -1.48
CA GLY A 296 18.01 29.85 -2.87
C GLY A 296 18.63 28.60 -3.49
N HIS A 297 19.02 27.61 -2.68
CA HIS A 297 19.51 26.34 -3.15
C HIS A 297 18.36 25.33 -3.27
N VAL A 298 18.01 25.01 -4.53
CA VAL A 298 16.86 24.18 -4.90
C VAL A 298 17.36 22.86 -5.46
N PHE A 299 16.93 21.76 -4.87
CA PHE A 299 17.20 20.42 -5.34
C PHE A 299 15.97 19.84 -6.03
N ALA A 300 16.20 19.05 -7.07
CA ALA A 300 15.14 18.34 -7.77
C ALA A 300 15.60 16.95 -8.18
N VAL A 301 14.67 15.98 -8.13
CA VAL A 301 14.81 14.69 -8.82
C VAL A 301 13.78 14.67 -9.95
N ILE A 302 14.23 14.44 -11.19
CA ILE A 302 13.43 14.70 -12.40
C ILE A 302 13.44 13.49 -13.33
N GLU A 303 12.26 12.92 -13.59
CA GLU A 303 12.06 11.98 -14.70
C GLU A 303 12.19 12.68 -16.05
N SER A 304 12.83 12.04 -17.03
CA SER A 304 12.86 12.53 -18.41
C SER A 304 13.11 11.40 -19.41
N ASP A 305 12.43 11.48 -20.55
CA ASP A 305 12.58 10.61 -21.71
C ASP A 305 13.37 11.28 -22.86
N GLU A 306 13.98 12.45 -22.63
CA GLU A 306 14.59 13.29 -23.67
C GLU A 306 15.75 12.60 -24.42
N ALA A 307 16.36 11.59 -23.81
CA ALA A 307 17.41 10.74 -24.40
C ALA A 307 17.02 9.25 -24.47
N GLY A 308 15.72 8.97 -24.53
CA GLY A 308 15.13 7.63 -24.52
C GLY A 308 14.81 7.13 -23.10
N THR A 309 13.93 6.13 -23.03
CA THR A 309 13.53 5.48 -21.79
C THR A 309 14.52 4.37 -21.41
N VAL A 310 14.53 4.04 -20.13
CA VAL A 310 15.23 2.87 -19.57
C VAL A 310 14.20 1.88 -19.03
N SER A 311 14.65 0.68 -18.65
CA SER A 311 13.78 -0.27 -17.94
C SER A 311 13.24 0.37 -16.65
N ILE A 312 12.06 -0.04 -16.21
CA ILE A 312 11.45 0.43 -14.96
C ILE A 312 12.32 0.14 -13.71
N ASP A 313 13.20 -0.87 -13.81
CA ASP A 313 14.14 -1.27 -12.76
C ASP A 313 15.49 -0.54 -12.83
N ASP A 314 15.76 0.17 -13.92
CA ASP A 314 16.97 0.97 -14.05
C ASP A 314 16.77 2.31 -13.34
N VAL A 315 17.57 2.54 -12.31
CA VAL A 315 17.51 3.74 -11.47
C VAL A 315 18.31 4.90 -12.06
N GLN A 316 18.92 4.75 -13.25
CA GLN A 316 19.70 5.80 -13.90
C GLN A 316 19.00 6.32 -15.15
N SER A 317 18.58 7.58 -15.13
CA SER A 317 18.05 8.24 -16.32
C SER A 317 19.18 8.76 -17.21
N ARG A 318 18.92 8.85 -18.51
CA ARG A 318 19.85 9.41 -19.49
C ARG A 318 19.85 10.93 -19.49
N ALA A 319 18.69 11.55 -19.33
CA ALA A 319 18.49 13.01 -19.32
C ALA A 319 17.96 13.56 -17.99
N GLY A 320 17.22 12.74 -17.23
CA GLY A 320 16.73 13.06 -15.89
C GLY A 320 17.77 12.82 -14.80
N GLY A 321 17.35 12.75 -13.55
CA GLY A 321 18.23 12.50 -12.41
C GLY A 321 18.13 13.57 -11.32
N VAL A 322 19.20 13.75 -10.56
CA VAL A 322 19.31 14.76 -9.50
C VAL A 322 19.91 16.05 -10.05
N PHE A 323 19.24 17.17 -9.78
CA PHE A 323 19.62 18.52 -10.19
C PHE A 323 19.69 19.44 -8.97
N LYS A 324 20.56 20.45 -9.05
CA LYS A 324 20.65 21.53 -8.07
C LYS A 324 20.74 22.88 -8.78
N SER A 325 20.00 23.86 -8.29
CA SER A 325 20.23 25.28 -8.52
C SER A 325 20.78 25.90 -7.24
N ALA A 326 21.72 26.85 -7.37
CA ALA A 326 22.26 27.63 -6.26
C ALA A 326 21.80 29.10 -6.29
N ASP A 327 20.95 29.46 -7.25
CA ASP A 327 20.58 30.83 -7.60
C ASP A 327 19.05 31.03 -7.67
N GLY A 328 18.31 30.25 -6.87
CA GLY A 328 16.86 30.33 -6.78
C GLY A 328 16.16 29.89 -8.08
N GLY A 329 16.72 28.90 -8.76
CA GLY A 329 16.18 28.32 -9.98
C GLY A 329 16.49 29.09 -11.27
N ALA A 330 17.43 30.05 -11.26
CA ALA A 330 17.83 30.73 -12.49
C ALA A 330 18.64 29.81 -13.42
N HIS A 331 19.46 28.91 -12.85
CA HIS A 331 20.15 27.84 -13.57
C HIS A 331 20.23 26.56 -12.73
N PHE A 332 19.91 25.41 -13.34
CA PHE A 332 20.10 24.09 -12.73
C PHE A 332 21.32 23.36 -13.30
N THR A 333 22.03 22.65 -12.45
CA THR A 333 23.10 21.74 -12.85
C THR A 333 22.68 20.32 -12.54
N ARG A 334 22.77 19.42 -13.53
CA ARG A 334 22.60 17.98 -13.33
C ARG A 334 23.79 17.43 -12.56
N LEU A 335 23.54 16.84 -11.40
CA LEU A 335 24.58 16.31 -10.51
C LEU A 335 24.79 14.81 -10.68
N SER A 336 23.71 14.07 -10.90
CA SER A 336 23.72 12.61 -10.95
C SER A 336 22.58 12.08 -11.84
N PRO A 337 22.73 10.92 -12.50
CA PRO A 337 21.64 10.28 -13.25
C PRO A 337 20.59 9.60 -12.36
N LEU A 338 20.77 9.56 -11.04
CA LEU A 338 19.91 8.80 -10.13
C LEU A 338 18.44 9.29 -10.16
N THR A 339 17.54 8.39 -10.55
CA THR A 339 16.08 8.59 -10.63
C THR A 339 15.38 7.24 -10.41
N PRO A 340 15.27 6.76 -9.16
CA PRO A 340 14.71 5.45 -8.89
C PRO A 340 13.21 5.44 -9.18
N ARG A 341 12.76 4.59 -10.12
CA ARG A 341 11.36 4.32 -10.47
C ARG A 341 10.44 5.56 -10.35
N PRO A 342 10.70 6.61 -11.16
CA PRO A 342 10.28 7.96 -10.83
C PRO A 342 8.77 8.16 -10.81
N PHE A 343 7.99 7.40 -11.59
CA PHE A 343 6.53 7.53 -11.54
C PHE A 343 5.94 7.23 -10.16
N TYR A 344 6.62 6.41 -9.34
CA TYR A 344 6.15 5.92 -8.05
C TYR A 344 6.74 6.73 -6.89
N PHE A 345 8.04 7.05 -6.92
CA PHE A 345 8.74 7.73 -5.81
C PHE A 345 9.01 9.21 -6.07
N SER A 346 10.08 9.53 -6.82
CA SER A 346 10.59 10.88 -7.08
C SER A 346 10.50 11.80 -5.85
N LYS A 347 11.05 11.35 -4.71
CA LYS A 347 11.18 12.15 -3.48
C LYS A 347 12.66 12.39 -3.19
N ILE A 348 13.00 13.63 -2.89
CA ILE A 348 14.33 14.09 -2.51
C ILE A 348 14.21 14.89 -1.22
N VAL A 349 15.14 14.67 -0.28
CA VAL A 349 15.17 15.37 1.01
C VAL A 349 16.60 15.83 1.25
N VAL A 350 16.75 17.09 1.66
CA VAL A 350 18.03 17.68 2.03
C VAL A 350 18.05 17.85 3.55
N ASP A 351 19.15 17.48 4.19
CA ASP A 351 19.31 17.72 5.62
C ASP A 351 19.24 19.23 5.91
N PRO A 352 18.41 19.67 6.88
CA PRO A 352 18.18 21.08 7.11
C PRO A 352 19.41 21.84 7.61
N LYS A 353 20.46 21.15 8.08
CA LYS A 353 21.70 21.75 8.61
C LYS A 353 22.95 21.44 7.78
N ASP A 354 22.86 20.52 6.83
CA ASP A 354 23.99 20.03 6.05
C ASP A 354 23.59 19.82 4.59
N GLU A 355 23.92 20.78 3.73
CA GLU A 355 23.54 20.72 2.33
C GLU A 355 24.18 19.56 1.56
N ASP A 356 25.31 19.04 2.03
CA ASP A 356 25.97 17.92 1.36
C ASP A 356 25.27 16.58 1.64
N ARG A 357 24.46 16.52 2.71
CA ARG A 357 23.63 15.36 3.04
C ARG A 357 22.30 15.42 2.30
N VAL A 358 22.16 14.57 1.28
CA VAL A 358 20.96 14.45 0.46
C VAL A 358 20.47 13.00 0.45
N TYR A 359 19.16 12.82 0.58
CA TYR A 359 18.47 11.54 0.52
C TYR A 359 17.58 11.50 -0.72
N VAL A 360 17.64 10.41 -1.48
CA VAL A 360 16.72 10.12 -2.58
C VAL A 360 16.03 8.80 -2.30
N LEU A 361 14.70 8.83 -2.29
CA LEU A 361 13.89 7.66 -1.97
C LEU A 361 13.61 6.86 -3.25
N GLY A 362 13.48 5.55 -3.08
CA GLY A 362 13.24 4.59 -4.15
C GLY A 362 12.87 3.23 -3.58
N PHE A 363 13.25 2.16 -4.28
CA PHE A 363 13.23 0.80 -3.71
C PHE A 363 14.05 0.68 -2.41
N GLY A 364 15.06 1.52 -2.25
CA GLY A 364 15.83 1.69 -1.02
C GLY A 364 16.21 3.15 -0.81
N LEU A 365 16.88 3.45 0.29
CA LEU A 365 17.33 4.80 0.60
C LEU A 365 18.72 5.08 0.02
N ALA A 366 18.78 5.94 -1.00
CA ALA A 366 20.05 6.43 -1.54
C ALA A 366 20.50 7.66 -0.74
N VAL A 367 21.77 7.68 -0.33
CA VAL A 367 22.33 8.74 0.51
C VAL A 367 23.58 9.32 -0.12
N SER A 368 23.64 10.65 -0.18
CA SER A 368 24.82 11.43 -0.60
C SER A 368 25.43 12.16 0.60
N ASP A 369 26.75 12.35 0.56
CA ASP A 369 27.54 13.20 1.47
C ASP A 369 28.36 14.23 0.67
N ASP A 370 27.98 14.47 -0.59
CA ASP A 370 28.68 15.38 -1.50
C ASP A 370 27.69 16.26 -2.30
N GLY A 371 26.53 16.53 -1.71
CA GLY A 371 25.52 17.44 -2.25
C GLY A 371 24.77 16.89 -3.44
N GLY A 372 24.63 15.56 -3.54
CA GLY A 372 23.87 14.86 -4.58
C GLY A 372 24.67 14.47 -5.83
N ARG A 373 26.01 14.51 -5.78
CA ARG A 373 26.86 14.11 -6.93
C ARG A 373 27.05 12.59 -6.98
N THR A 374 27.30 11.97 -5.83
CA THR A 374 27.39 10.51 -5.68
C THR A 374 26.44 10.02 -4.60
N PHE A 375 25.98 8.78 -4.75
CA PHE A 375 25.05 8.14 -3.83
C PHE A 375 25.49 6.72 -3.50
N ARG A 376 25.40 6.37 -2.22
CA ARG A 376 25.44 4.99 -1.74
C ARG A 376 24.01 4.52 -1.46
N ALA A 377 23.77 3.22 -1.62
CA ALA A 377 22.45 2.60 -1.48
C ALA A 377 22.33 1.77 -0.19
N ASP A 378 22.98 2.21 0.89
CA ASP A 378 23.06 1.53 2.18
C ASP A 378 22.35 2.28 3.31
N GLY A 379 21.55 3.31 3.00
CA GLY A 379 20.89 4.15 4.00
C GLY A 379 19.74 3.45 4.74
N ALA A 380 19.21 2.36 4.20
CA ALA A 380 18.13 1.57 4.82
C ALA A 380 18.16 0.11 4.32
N PRO A 381 19.17 -0.69 4.71
CA PRO A 381 19.38 -2.02 4.13
C PRO A 381 18.45 -3.10 4.71
N LEU A 382 17.84 -2.85 5.88
CA LEU A 382 16.97 -3.78 6.58
C LEU A 382 15.47 -3.42 6.54
N PRO A 383 15.07 -2.12 6.58
CA PRO A 383 13.69 -1.74 6.36
C PRO A 383 13.11 -2.30 5.05
N HIS A 384 11.78 -2.43 5.01
CA HIS A 384 11.08 -2.78 3.79
C HIS A 384 11.36 -1.74 2.68
N GLY A 385 11.40 -2.21 1.43
CA GLY A 385 11.57 -1.35 0.26
C GLY A 385 10.39 -0.43 -0.01
N ASP A 386 10.45 0.28 -1.14
CA ASP A 386 9.42 1.21 -1.62
C ASP A 386 9.15 2.38 -0.64
N LEU A 387 10.10 3.33 -0.61
CA LEU A 387 10.11 4.44 0.33
C LEU A 387 9.32 5.64 -0.23
N HIS A 388 8.33 6.12 0.53
CA HIS A 388 7.42 7.20 0.09
C HIS A 388 7.59 8.53 0.82
N THR A 389 8.08 8.49 2.06
CA THR A 389 8.32 9.69 2.87
C THR A 389 9.52 9.51 3.79
N LEU A 390 10.23 10.61 4.00
CA LEU A 390 11.34 10.72 4.94
C LEU A 390 11.29 12.13 5.55
N VAL A 391 11.19 12.21 6.87
CA VAL A 391 11.23 13.47 7.59
C VAL A 391 12.42 13.47 8.54
N ILE A 392 13.14 14.59 8.54
CA ILE A 392 14.30 14.84 9.40
C ILE A 392 13.84 15.83 10.47
N ASP A 393 14.12 15.54 11.74
CA ASP A 393 13.90 16.50 12.80
C ASP A 393 14.86 17.69 12.64
N PRO A 394 14.36 18.92 12.42
CA PRO A 394 15.22 20.07 12.21
C PRO A 394 15.98 20.48 13.47
N ALA A 395 15.57 20.03 14.66
CA ALA A 395 16.31 20.26 15.90
C ALA A 395 17.45 19.25 16.08
N ASP A 396 17.28 18.02 15.61
CA ASP A 396 18.20 16.89 15.74
C ASP A 396 18.27 16.07 14.45
N THR A 397 19.27 16.33 13.61
CA THR A 397 19.39 15.72 12.27
C THR A 397 19.79 14.24 12.30
N ASP A 398 20.05 13.67 13.48
CA ASP A 398 20.22 12.23 13.65
C ASP A 398 18.87 11.50 13.82
N HIS A 399 17.79 12.23 14.14
CA HIS A 399 16.43 11.71 14.26
C HIS A 399 15.67 11.81 12.94
N LEU A 400 15.39 10.65 12.34
CA LEU A 400 14.65 10.53 11.09
C LEU A 400 13.46 9.58 11.27
N LEU A 401 12.35 9.89 10.61
CA LEU A 401 11.24 8.96 10.42
C LEU A 401 11.06 8.68 8.94
N MET A 402 10.81 7.43 8.60
CA MET A 402 10.64 6.95 7.23
C MET A 402 9.37 6.12 7.11
N GLY A 403 8.62 6.35 6.03
CA GLY A 403 7.45 5.56 5.65
C GLY A 403 7.71 4.80 4.36
N THR A 404 7.35 3.52 4.35
CA THR A 404 7.52 2.61 3.21
C THR A 404 6.24 1.80 2.96
N ASP A 405 6.23 0.91 1.96
CA ASP A 405 5.16 -0.08 1.78
C ASP A 405 5.08 -1.11 2.94
N GLY A 406 6.10 -1.18 3.80
CA GLY A 406 6.14 -2.05 4.99
C GLY A 406 5.93 -1.33 6.32
N GLY A 407 5.52 -0.05 6.33
CA GLY A 407 5.17 0.69 7.54
C GLY A 407 6.16 1.80 7.94
N ILE A 408 6.25 2.05 9.25
CA ILE A 408 6.99 3.20 9.82
C ILE A 408 8.31 2.72 10.43
N TYR A 409 9.38 3.47 10.16
CA TYR A 409 10.71 3.25 10.70
C TYR A 409 11.29 4.53 11.31
N GLU A 410 12.06 4.38 12.39
CA GLU A 410 12.73 5.47 13.09
C GLU A 410 14.25 5.23 13.13
N SER A 411 15.03 6.26 12.82
CA SER A 411 16.48 6.29 13.01
C SER A 411 16.84 7.36 14.05
N ARG A 412 17.89 7.08 14.84
CA ARG A 412 18.49 7.98 15.85
C ARG A 412 19.99 8.17 15.63
N ASP A 413 20.48 7.80 14.45
CA ASP A 413 21.89 7.80 14.10
C ASP A 413 22.12 8.18 12.62
N ARG A 414 21.21 9.00 12.08
CA ARG A 414 21.31 9.57 10.73
C ARG A 414 21.30 8.50 9.63
N SER A 415 20.29 7.63 9.68
CA SER A 415 20.02 6.53 8.75
C SER A 415 21.05 5.39 8.75
N LYS A 416 21.80 5.17 9.85
CA LYS A 416 22.71 4.01 9.93
C LYS A 416 21.96 2.77 10.43
N THR A 417 21.06 2.96 11.38
CA THR A 417 20.17 1.92 11.90
C THR A 417 18.73 2.41 11.98
N TRP A 418 17.81 1.45 11.93
CA TRP A 418 16.38 1.71 11.88
C TRP A 418 15.64 0.79 12.85
N ARG A 419 14.72 1.36 13.61
CA ARG A 419 13.76 0.66 14.45
C ARG A 419 12.41 0.63 13.74
N TYR A 420 11.85 -0.56 13.59
CA TYR A 420 10.49 -0.73 13.06
C TYR A 420 9.44 -0.41 14.13
N VAL A 421 8.32 0.17 13.71
CA VAL A 421 7.14 0.45 14.55
C VAL A 421 6.09 -0.63 14.26
N ASP A 422 5.96 -1.60 15.17
CA ASP A 422 5.21 -2.84 14.99
C ASP A 422 3.84 -2.85 15.70
N ASN A 423 3.28 -1.67 15.99
CA ASN A 423 2.05 -1.49 16.77
C ASN A 423 0.97 -0.65 16.06
N VAL A 424 1.08 -0.48 14.73
CA VAL A 424 0.05 0.13 13.88
C VAL A 424 -0.50 -0.92 12.90
N PRO A 425 -1.80 -1.27 12.96
CA PRO A 425 -2.39 -2.32 12.11
C PRO A 425 -2.67 -1.80 10.69
N LEU A 426 -1.64 -1.76 9.85
CA LEU A 426 -1.69 -1.20 8.49
C LEU A 426 -1.84 -2.24 7.37
N GLY A 427 -2.15 -3.50 7.70
CA GLY A 427 -2.17 -4.59 6.70
C GLY A 427 -3.15 -4.33 5.54
N GLU A 428 -2.61 -4.26 4.32
CA GLU A 428 -3.37 -4.04 3.08
C GLU A 428 -3.77 -5.37 2.42
N PHE A 429 -4.75 -6.05 3.02
CA PHE A 429 -5.23 -7.33 2.51
C PHE A 429 -5.96 -7.19 1.18
N TYR A 430 -5.55 -7.94 0.17
CA TYR A 430 -6.29 -8.07 -1.08
C TYR A 430 -7.48 -9.02 -0.95
N GLU A 431 -7.25 -10.17 -0.32
CA GLU A 431 -8.21 -11.28 -0.25
C GLU A 431 -8.08 -12.03 1.08
N ILE A 432 -9.20 -12.60 1.55
CA ILE A 432 -9.26 -13.33 2.82
C ILE A 432 -9.67 -14.79 2.61
N GLY A 433 -8.87 -15.71 3.13
CA GLY A 433 -9.15 -17.14 3.27
C GLY A 433 -9.43 -17.52 4.72
N LEU A 434 -10.35 -18.46 4.92
CA LEU A 434 -10.72 -18.94 6.25
C LEU A 434 -10.55 -20.45 6.34
N GLY A 435 -9.95 -20.89 7.45
CA GLY A 435 -9.94 -22.27 7.89
C GLY A 435 -11.25 -22.63 8.58
N MET A 436 -11.47 -23.93 8.80
CA MET A 436 -12.63 -24.45 9.53
C MET A 436 -12.26 -24.97 10.93
N ASP A 437 -11.03 -24.72 11.37
CA ASP A 437 -10.54 -24.98 12.73
C ASP A 437 -11.14 -24.01 13.74
N PHE A 438 -11.00 -24.29 15.04
CA PHE A 438 -11.41 -23.36 16.11
C PHE A 438 -10.26 -23.14 17.12
N PRO A 439 -9.87 -21.87 17.39
CA PRO A 439 -10.29 -20.65 16.67
C PRO A 439 -9.95 -20.73 15.18
N TYR A 440 -10.79 -20.13 14.33
CA TYR A 440 -10.58 -20.17 12.87
C TYR A 440 -9.23 -19.57 12.52
N THR A 441 -8.46 -20.25 11.67
CA THR A 441 -7.31 -19.65 11.01
C THR A 441 -7.81 -18.69 9.93
N VAL A 442 -7.40 -17.43 10.03
CA VAL A 442 -7.65 -16.38 9.03
C VAL A 442 -6.35 -16.17 8.28
N CYS A 443 -6.40 -16.27 6.95
CA CYS A 443 -5.26 -16.02 6.09
C CYS A 443 -5.60 -14.95 5.06
N GLY A 444 -4.58 -14.30 4.54
CA GLY A 444 -4.73 -13.43 3.39
C GLY A 444 -3.39 -12.94 2.89
N GLY A 445 -3.42 -12.46 1.66
CA GLY A 445 -2.29 -11.84 1.01
C GLY A 445 -2.34 -10.32 1.11
N LEU A 446 -1.18 -9.71 1.27
CA LEU A 446 -0.98 -8.28 1.46
C LEU A 446 -0.21 -7.67 0.29
N GLN A 447 -0.46 -6.39 0.03
CA GLN A 447 0.39 -5.60 -0.87
C GLN A 447 1.82 -5.52 -0.36
N ASP A 448 2.77 -5.94 -1.21
CA ASP A 448 4.22 -6.08 -1.05
C ASP A 448 4.74 -6.80 0.22
N ASN A 449 3.85 -7.16 1.14
CA ASN A 449 4.18 -7.74 2.45
C ASN A 449 3.89 -9.24 2.54
N GLY A 450 3.74 -9.94 1.41
CA GLY A 450 3.53 -11.38 1.34
C GLY A 450 2.16 -11.84 1.83
N SER A 451 2.05 -13.13 2.14
CA SER A 451 0.81 -13.72 2.69
C SER A 451 1.01 -14.21 4.10
N TRP A 452 -0.02 -14.07 4.92
CA TRP A 452 0.05 -14.37 6.33
C TRP A 452 -1.20 -15.06 6.82
N CYS A 453 -1.05 -15.76 7.94
CA CYS A 453 -2.14 -16.41 8.64
C CYS A 453 -2.04 -16.13 10.14
N GLY A 454 -3.19 -16.08 10.81
CA GLY A 454 -3.29 -15.93 12.25
C GLY A 454 -4.66 -16.37 12.76
N PRO A 455 -4.84 -16.50 14.08
CA PRO A 455 -6.11 -16.96 14.63
C PRO A 455 -7.14 -15.83 14.66
N SER A 456 -8.41 -16.17 14.50
CA SER A 456 -9.55 -15.25 14.70
C SER A 456 -9.72 -14.78 16.15
N ARG A 457 -9.09 -15.48 17.11
CA ARG A 457 -9.13 -15.18 18.55
C ARG A 457 -7.89 -15.73 19.26
N GLY A 458 -7.37 -15.01 20.25
CA GLY A 458 -6.29 -15.52 21.10
C GLY A 458 -6.78 -16.60 22.07
N THR A 459 -5.86 -17.44 22.53
CA THR A 459 -6.10 -18.43 23.58
C THR A 459 -5.24 -18.07 24.79
N ASP A 460 -5.84 -17.60 25.89
CA ASP A 460 -5.11 -17.28 27.12
C ASP A 460 -4.86 -18.56 27.95
N LEU A 461 -3.77 -18.57 28.72
CA LEU A 461 -3.39 -19.64 29.66
C LEU A 461 -4.44 -19.89 30.75
N PHE A 462 -5.31 -18.90 31.03
CA PHE A 462 -6.34 -18.96 32.08
C PHE A 462 -7.74 -19.33 31.57
N GLY A 463 -7.87 -19.71 30.30
CA GLY A 463 -9.09 -20.28 29.72
C GLY A 463 -10.14 -19.26 29.26
N GLU A 464 -11.26 -19.80 28.76
CA GLU A 464 -12.29 -19.08 27.98
C GLU A 464 -13.17 -18.08 28.77
N SER A 465 -12.92 -17.88 30.07
CA SER A 465 -13.86 -17.16 30.94
C SER A 465 -13.73 -15.63 30.94
N ASP A 466 -12.67 -15.08 30.32
CA ASP A 466 -12.45 -13.63 30.24
C ASP A 466 -12.15 -13.20 28.80
N GLU A 467 -13.18 -12.79 28.06
CA GLU A 467 -13.06 -12.28 26.69
C GLU A 467 -12.10 -11.10 26.57
N LYS A 468 -11.89 -10.33 27.65
CA LYS A 468 -10.96 -9.19 27.66
C LYS A 468 -9.49 -9.62 27.67
N ARG A 469 -9.20 -10.92 27.88
CA ARG A 469 -7.84 -11.49 27.91
C ARG A 469 -7.51 -12.33 26.69
N MET A 470 -8.45 -12.54 25.78
CA MET A 470 -8.25 -13.36 24.57
C MET A 470 -7.66 -12.54 23.42
N ASN A 471 -6.52 -11.91 23.72
CA ASN A 471 -5.82 -11.03 22.81
C ASN A 471 -5.00 -11.82 21.79
N ILE A 472 -5.06 -11.38 20.54
CA ILE A 472 -4.17 -11.84 19.48
C ILE A 472 -2.96 -10.91 19.51
N SER A 473 -1.77 -11.49 19.53
CA SER A 473 -0.50 -10.77 19.50
C SER A 473 0.21 -10.95 18.17
N ASN A 474 1.15 -10.08 17.84
CA ASN A 474 1.94 -10.16 16.61
C ASN A 474 2.64 -11.52 16.41
N ARG A 475 2.96 -12.23 17.50
CA ARG A 475 3.60 -13.58 17.44
C ARG A 475 2.66 -14.68 16.98
N ASP A 476 1.34 -14.46 17.07
CA ASP A 476 0.34 -15.45 16.70
C ASP A 476 0.11 -15.46 15.19
N TRP A 477 0.63 -14.44 14.49
CA TRP A 477 0.62 -14.33 13.05
C TRP A 477 1.94 -14.80 12.44
N PHE A 478 1.84 -15.51 11.32
CA PHE A 478 3.00 -16.08 10.64
C PHE A 478 2.86 -15.97 9.11
N THR A 479 3.98 -15.75 8.44
CA THR A 479 4.06 -15.66 6.98
C THR A 479 3.96 -17.06 6.36
N VAL A 480 3.22 -17.18 5.26
CA VAL A 480 3.02 -18.43 4.51
C VAL A 480 3.46 -18.35 3.06
N TRP A 481 3.59 -17.13 2.51
CA TRP A 481 4.00 -16.87 1.13
C TRP A 481 4.63 -15.47 1.01
N GLY A 482 5.31 -15.18 -0.11
CA GLY A 482 5.96 -13.88 -0.37
C GLY A 482 5.37 -13.14 -1.58
N GLY A 483 6.06 -12.07 -2.02
CA GLY A 483 5.61 -11.20 -3.10
C GLY A 483 4.51 -10.23 -2.65
N ASP A 484 3.76 -9.67 -3.61
CA ASP A 484 2.39 -9.28 -3.31
C ASP A 484 1.65 -10.58 -3.05
N GLY A 485 1.15 -10.77 -1.83
CA GLY A 485 0.28 -11.91 -1.56
C GLY A 485 -1.13 -11.57 -2.00
N TYR A 486 -1.86 -12.52 -2.59
CA TYR A 486 -3.30 -12.34 -2.85
C TYR A 486 -4.15 -13.42 -2.18
N TYR A 487 -4.64 -14.37 -2.97
CA TYR A 487 -5.50 -15.44 -2.48
C TYR A 487 -4.69 -16.40 -1.61
N VAL A 488 -5.23 -16.73 -0.45
CA VAL A 488 -4.77 -17.85 0.38
C VAL A 488 -5.98 -18.74 0.67
N GLN A 489 -5.85 -20.04 0.42
CA GLN A 489 -6.91 -21.02 0.71
C GLN A 489 -6.31 -22.19 1.47
N ILE A 490 -7.02 -22.66 2.49
CA ILE A 490 -6.58 -23.75 3.36
C ILE A 490 -7.23 -25.06 2.89
N ASP A 491 -6.47 -26.15 2.85
CA ASP A 491 -7.05 -27.48 2.60
C ASP A 491 -8.03 -27.81 3.74
N PRO A 492 -9.33 -28.05 3.45
CA PRO A 492 -10.34 -28.21 4.50
C PRO A 492 -10.15 -29.48 5.33
N ARG A 493 -9.29 -30.41 4.89
CA ARG A 493 -8.99 -31.65 5.62
C ARG A 493 -7.76 -31.51 6.51
N ASN A 494 -6.89 -30.54 6.24
CA ASN A 494 -5.62 -30.36 6.94
C ASN A 494 -5.15 -28.91 6.89
N ALA A 495 -5.33 -28.17 7.99
CA ALA A 495 -4.94 -26.77 8.11
C ALA A 495 -3.42 -26.51 7.96
N ARG A 496 -2.58 -27.56 7.94
CA ARG A 496 -1.14 -27.43 7.67
C ARG A 496 -0.80 -27.43 6.19
N VAL A 497 -1.76 -27.69 5.31
CA VAL A 497 -1.56 -27.54 3.87
C VAL A 497 -2.45 -26.42 3.36
N LEU A 498 -1.81 -25.47 2.69
CA LEU A 498 -2.44 -24.29 2.15
C LEU A 498 -1.96 -24.03 0.73
N TYR A 499 -2.72 -23.21 0.04
CA TYR A 499 -2.46 -22.75 -1.30
C TYR A 499 -2.38 -21.24 -1.23
N ALA A 500 -1.36 -20.65 -1.84
CA ALA A 500 -1.16 -19.21 -1.84
C ALA A 500 -0.73 -18.76 -3.23
N GLU A 501 -1.24 -17.61 -3.65
CA GLU A 501 -0.93 -16.97 -4.93
C GLU A 501 -0.20 -15.64 -4.70
N ALA A 502 0.75 -15.37 -5.59
CA ALA A 502 1.45 -14.11 -5.76
C ALA A 502 1.37 -13.68 -7.23
N GLN A 503 1.93 -12.49 -7.54
CA GLN A 503 1.75 -11.80 -8.82
C GLN A 503 1.75 -12.71 -10.05
N GLU A 504 0.87 -12.39 -11.02
CA GLU A 504 0.85 -13.07 -12.32
C GLU A 504 0.55 -14.58 -12.20
N GLY A 505 -0.36 -14.94 -11.28
CA GLY A 505 -0.84 -16.31 -11.13
C GLY A 505 0.18 -17.27 -10.53
N VAL A 506 1.21 -16.76 -9.86
CA VAL A 506 2.24 -17.57 -9.20
C VAL A 506 1.63 -18.28 -8.00
N LEU A 507 0.97 -19.40 -8.28
CA LEU A 507 0.30 -20.26 -7.31
C LEU A 507 1.25 -21.34 -6.79
N GLY A 508 1.22 -21.59 -5.49
CA GLY A 508 1.92 -22.69 -4.85
C GLY A 508 1.11 -23.42 -3.79
N ARG A 509 1.43 -24.70 -3.58
CA ARG A 509 1.02 -25.47 -2.40
C ARG A 509 2.13 -25.41 -1.35
N VAL A 510 1.77 -24.99 -0.15
CA VAL A 510 2.65 -24.88 1.02
C VAL A 510 2.27 -25.94 2.03
N ASP A 511 3.25 -26.70 2.49
CA ASP A 511 3.11 -27.61 3.62
C ASP A 511 3.84 -27.04 4.84
N LEU A 512 3.08 -26.47 5.79
CA LEU A 512 3.59 -25.85 7.01
C LEU A 512 4.29 -26.84 7.94
N SER A 513 4.07 -28.15 7.79
CA SER A 513 4.78 -29.15 8.62
C SER A 513 6.22 -29.37 8.16
N THR A 514 6.52 -29.05 6.90
CA THR A 514 7.85 -29.26 6.30
C THR A 514 8.46 -28.00 5.71
N ASN A 515 7.73 -26.88 5.69
CA ASN A 515 8.03 -25.64 4.97
C ASN A 515 8.36 -25.88 3.49
N ARG A 516 7.75 -26.90 2.87
CA ARG A 516 7.94 -27.19 1.45
C ARG A 516 6.91 -26.45 0.61
N ILE A 517 7.43 -25.86 -0.46
CA ILE A 517 6.64 -25.17 -1.49
C ILE A 517 6.70 -25.99 -2.77
N LYS A 518 5.54 -26.21 -3.40
CA LYS A 518 5.44 -26.71 -4.76
C LYS A 518 4.68 -25.71 -5.62
N PHE A 519 5.34 -25.18 -6.64
CA PHE A 519 4.71 -24.31 -7.63
C PHE A 519 3.71 -25.10 -8.48
N LEU A 520 2.56 -24.50 -8.73
CA LEU A 520 1.41 -25.11 -9.39
C LEU A 520 0.95 -24.35 -10.64
N ARG A 521 1.51 -23.16 -10.92
CA ARG A 521 1.10 -22.35 -12.07
C ARG A 521 1.27 -23.14 -13.38
N PRO A 522 0.20 -23.28 -14.20
CA PRO A 522 0.29 -23.85 -15.54
C PRO A 522 1.23 -23.04 -16.43
N GLU A 523 2.03 -23.74 -17.23
CA GLU A 523 2.90 -23.13 -18.23
C GLU A 523 2.53 -23.65 -19.63
N PRO A 524 2.55 -22.80 -20.66
CA PRO A 524 2.22 -23.23 -22.02
C PRO A 524 3.23 -24.27 -22.52
N LYS A 525 2.74 -25.27 -23.25
CA LYS A 525 3.61 -26.22 -23.97
C LYS A 525 4.20 -25.52 -25.20
N GLU A 526 5.31 -26.06 -25.70
CA GLU A 526 5.92 -25.58 -26.95
C GLU A 526 4.88 -25.51 -28.09
N GLY A 527 4.83 -24.37 -28.78
CA GLY A 527 3.86 -24.09 -29.85
C GLY A 527 2.50 -23.52 -29.38
N MET A 528 2.25 -23.39 -28.08
CA MET A 528 1.07 -22.69 -27.55
C MET A 528 1.33 -21.20 -27.38
N LEU A 529 0.26 -20.40 -27.45
CA LEU A 529 0.32 -18.99 -27.07
C LEU A 529 0.62 -18.86 -25.58
N HIS A 530 1.28 -17.77 -25.21
CA HIS A 530 1.54 -17.44 -23.81
C HIS A 530 0.21 -17.29 -23.04
N PHE A 531 0.17 -17.85 -21.83
CA PHE A 531 -0.94 -17.67 -20.91
C PHE A 531 -0.81 -16.31 -20.22
N ARG A 532 -1.92 -15.57 -20.15
CA ARG A 532 -1.96 -14.30 -19.42
C ARG A 532 -2.58 -14.56 -18.05
N PHE A 533 -1.96 -14.01 -17.02
CA PHE A 533 -2.45 -14.07 -15.65
C PHE A 533 -2.54 -12.64 -15.12
N ASN A 534 -3.60 -12.34 -14.36
CA ASN A 534 -3.74 -11.03 -13.75
C ASN A 534 -2.66 -10.82 -12.67
N TRP A 535 -2.37 -9.55 -12.36
CA TRP A 535 -1.55 -9.21 -11.19
C TRP A 535 -2.09 -9.86 -9.91
N ASN A 536 -3.42 -9.86 -9.73
CA ASN A 536 -4.15 -10.60 -8.70
C ASN A 536 -4.98 -11.70 -9.38
N SER A 537 -4.42 -12.90 -9.57
CA SER A 537 -5.14 -13.97 -10.28
C SER A 537 -6.00 -14.79 -9.32
N PRO A 538 -7.31 -14.95 -9.58
CA PRO A 538 -8.20 -15.67 -8.69
C PRO A 538 -7.91 -17.18 -8.75
N PHE A 539 -7.93 -17.82 -7.59
CA PHE A 539 -8.04 -19.27 -7.52
C PHE A 539 -8.96 -19.71 -6.38
N ALA A 540 -9.49 -20.92 -6.50
CA ALA A 540 -10.32 -21.53 -5.47
C ALA A 540 -10.04 -23.02 -5.33
N VAL A 541 -10.07 -23.53 -4.09
CA VAL A 541 -10.20 -24.96 -3.81
C VAL A 541 -11.67 -25.34 -4.03
N SER A 542 -11.93 -26.44 -4.74
CA SER A 542 -13.29 -26.85 -5.05
C SER A 542 -14.09 -27.11 -3.77
N LYS A 543 -15.35 -26.66 -3.76
CA LYS A 543 -16.30 -26.89 -2.67
C LYS A 543 -16.77 -28.34 -2.60
N HIS A 544 -16.55 -29.10 -3.66
CA HIS A 544 -17.02 -30.48 -3.79
C HIS A 544 -15.90 -31.52 -3.81
N ASP A 545 -14.65 -31.11 -4.03
CA ASP A 545 -13.48 -31.99 -4.02
C ASP A 545 -12.19 -31.24 -3.59
N PRO A 546 -11.68 -31.45 -2.37
CA PRO A 546 -10.49 -30.74 -1.88
C PRO A 546 -9.18 -31.13 -2.58
N ASP A 547 -9.18 -32.11 -3.50
CA ASP A 547 -8.03 -32.39 -4.39
C ASP A 547 -8.07 -31.60 -5.71
N VAL A 548 -9.11 -30.79 -5.93
CA VAL A 548 -9.29 -29.95 -7.12
C VAL A 548 -9.15 -28.47 -6.78
N LEU A 549 -8.41 -27.74 -7.62
CA LEU A 549 -8.34 -26.29 -7.61
C LEU A 549 -8.72 -25.73 -8.98
N TYR A 550 -9.25 -24.52 -9.00
CA TYR A 550 -9.48 -23.74 -10.20
C TYR A 550 -8.59 -22.50 -10.14
N LEU A 551 -7.82 -22.22 -11.19
CA LEU A 551 -6.98 -21.02 -11.31
C LEU A 551 -7.36 -20.24 -12.57
N GLY A 552 -7.62 -18.95 -12.42
CA GLY A 552 -7.95 -18.05 -13.52
C GLY A 552 -6.70 -17.41 -14.13
N GLY A 553 -6.54 -17.57 -15.44
CA GLY A 553 -5.75 -16.68 -16.28
C GLY A 553 -6.67 -16.08 -17.35
N ASN A 554 -6.22 -15.94 -18.59
CA ASN A 554 -7.14 -15.74 -19.72
C ASN A 554 -8.00 -16.99 -20.02
N TYR A 555 -7.55 -18.16 -19.55
CA TYR A 555 -8.29 -19.42 -19.51
C TYR A 555 -8.59 -19.82 -18.06
N LEU A 556 -9.61 -20.66 -17.84
CA LEU A 556 -9.79 -21.36 -16.58
C LEU A 556 -9.02 -22.68 -16.61
N PHE A 557 -8.13 -22.86 -15.63
CA PHE A 557 -7.37 -24.08 -15.43
C PHE A 557 -7.97 -24.89 -14.28
N LYS A 558 -8.20 -26.18 -14.51
CA LYS A 558 -8.57 -27.13 -13.47
C LYS A 558 -7.34 -27.92 -13.08
N LEU A 559 -6.93 -27.74 -11.83
CA LEU A 559 -5.80 -28.41 -11.21
C LEU A 559 -6.32 -29.60 -10.40
N THR A 560 -5.79 -30.79 -10.62
CA THR A 560 -6.19 -32.03 -9.94
C THR A 560 -5.04 -32.60 -9.11
N ARG A 561 -5.33 -33.57 -8.24
CA ARG A 561 -4.35 -34.19 -7.34
C ARG A 561 -3.62 -33.12 -6.53
N ARG A 562 -4.39 -32.19 -5.95
CA ARG A 562 -3.89 -31.08 -5.13
C ARG A 562 -2.93 -30.15 -5.88
N GLY A 563 -3.11 -30.00 -7.20
CA GLY A 563 -2.25 -29.17 -8.05
C GLY A 563 -1.18 -29.91 -8.86
N ASP A 564 -1.02 -31.22 -8.66
CA ASP A 564 0.06 -31.99 -9.29
C ASP A 564 -0.18 -32.28 -10.79
N ALA A 565 -1.38 -32.05 -11.30
CA ALA A 565 -1.70 -32.04 -12.72
C ALA A 565 -2.71 -30.92 -13.00
N TRP A 566 -2.76 -30.47 -14.25
CA TRP A 566 -3.72 -29.46 -14.68
C TRP A 566 -4.22 -29.74 -16.09
N GLU A 567 -5.41 -29.24 -16.37
CA GLU A 567 -6.01 -29.16 -17.70
C GLU A 567 -6.66 -27.79 -17.91
N MET A 568 -6.68 -27.32 -19.15
CA MET A 568 -7.39 -26.10 -19.53
C MET A 568 -8.84 -26.48 -19.83
N ILE A 569 -9.79 -25.91 -19.08
CA ILE A 569 -11.22 -26.28 -19.15
C ILE A 569 -12.08 -25.16 -19.71
N SER A 570 -11.50 -24.21 -20.42
CA SER A 570 -12.24 -23.15 -21.10
C SER A 570 -11.52 -22.72 -22.38
N PRO A 571 -12.23 -22.04 -23.31
CA PRO A 571 -11.58 -21.16 -24.27
C PRO A 571 -11.02 -19.91 -23.57
N ASP A 572 -10.38 -19.01 -24.32
CA ASP A 572 -10.02 -17.69 -23.79
C ASP A 572 -11.34 -16.97 -23.46
N LEU A 573 -11.53 -16.63 -22.18
CA LEU A 573 -12.77 -16.01 -21.70
C LEU A 573 -12.77 -14.49 -21.87
N SER A 574 -11.67 -13.90 -22.34
CA SER A 574 -11.57 -12.47 -22.66
C SER A 574 -11.95 -12.16 -24.11
N SER A 575 -12.14 -10.88 -24.42
CA SER A 575 -12.38 -10.31 -25.75
C SER A 575 -11.17 -10.43 -26.66
N ARG A 576 -9.96 -10.61 -26.09
CA ARG A 576 -8.68 -10.74 -26.80
C ARG A 576 -8.38 -9.56 -27.74
N GLU A 577 -8.70 -8.35 -27.31
CA GLU A 577 -8.29 -7.14 -28.03
C GLU A 577 -6.76 -6.99 -28.04
N VAL A 578 -6.15 -7.22 -29.21
CA VAL A 578 -4.67 -7.29 -29.36
C VAL A 578 -3.98 -6.04 -28.81
N GLU A 579 -4.55 -4.86 -29.06
CA GLU A 579 -3.99 -3.57 -28.63
C GLU A 579 -4.00 -3.39 -27.10
N LYS A 580 -4.86 -4.13 -26.38
CA LYS A 580 -5.00 -4.06 -24.92
C LYS A 580 -4.30 -5.21 -24.20
N ILE A 581 -4.01 -6.33 -24.87
CA ILE A 581 -3.30 -7.46 -24.26
C ILE A 581 -1.78 -7.44 -24.49
N VAL A 582 -1.29 -6.55 -25.36
CA VAL A 582 0.14 -6.23 -25.49
C VAL A 582 0.43 -5.02 -24.62
N THR A 583 0.76 -5.30 -23.36
CA THR A 583 0.80 -4.29 -22.30
C THR A 583 2.20 -3.70 -22.15
N VAL A 584 2.27 -2.43 -21.76
CA VAL A 584 3.53 -1.74 -21.44
C VAL A 584 3.48 -1.32 -19.98
N GLY A 585 4.49 -1.73 -19.20
CA GLY A 585 4.59 -1.32 -17.81
C GLY A 585 5.30 -2.34 -16.92
N SER A 586 4.73 -2.54 -15.74
CA SER A 586 5.29 -3.29 -14.62
C SER A 586 4.77 -4.72 -14.47
N GLY A 587 3.99 -5.21 -15.43
CA GLY A 587 3.27 -6.50 -15.34
C GLY A 587 1.85 -6.35 -14.78
N ALA A 588 1.64 -5.36 -13.89
CA ALA A 588 0.35 -5.02 -13.31
C ALA A 588 -0.73 -4.57 -14.31
N GLU A 589 -0.30 -4.23 -15.52
CA GLU A 589 -1.15 -3.82 -16.64
C GLU A 589 -1.63 -5.03 -17.46
N THR A 590 -1.29 -6.28 -17.07
CA THR A 590 -1.75 -7.46 -17.79
C THR A 590 -3.28 -7.50 -17.85
N HIS A 591 -3.83 -7.53 -19.07
CA HIS A 591 -5.26 -7.39 -19.35
C HIS A 591 -5.83 -8.54 -20.18
N GLY A 592 -7.16 -8.68 -20.22
CA GLY A 592 -7.85 -9.77 -20.89
C GLY A 592 -7.67 -11.07 -20.11
N THR A 593 -7.97 -11.01 -18.81
CA THR A 593 -7.77 -12.10 -17.84
C THR A 593 -8.99 -12.24 -16.92
N ILE A 594 -9.19 -13.45 -16.40
CA ILE A 594 -10.16 -13.72 -15.34
C ILE A 594 -9.65 -13.06 -14.06
N VAL A 595 -10.51 -12.27 -13.41
CA VAL A 595 -10.23 -11.56 -12.13
C VAL A 595 -11.11 -12.02 -10.98
N THR A 596 -12.14 -12.82 -11.25
CA THR A 596 -12.93 -13.47 -10.20
C THR A 596 -13.47 -14.82 -10.63
N LEU A 597 -13.58 -15.76 -9.68
CA LEU A 597 -14.06 -17.12 -9.88
C LEU A 597 -14.95 -17.57 -8.73
N SER A 598 -16.01 -18.32 -9.04
CA SER A 598 -16.87 -18.92 -8.02
C SER A 598 -17.46 -20.26 -8.47
N GLU A 599 -17.13 -21.34 -7.76
CA GLU A 599 -17.81 -22.63 -7.91
C GLU A 599 -19.08 -22.65 -7.04
N SER A 600 -20.20 -23.07 -7.62
CA SER A 600 -21.47 -23.20 -6.90
C SER A 600 -21.35 -24.24 -5.77
N PRO A 601 -21.66 -23.90 -4.51
CA PRO A 601 -21.68 -24.89 -3.42
C PRO A 601 -22.86 -25.88 -3.54
N LEU A 602 -23.86 -25.57 -4.37
CA LEU A 602 -25.07 -26.38 -4.52
C LEU A 602 -24.99 -27.38 -5.68
N ALA A 603 -24.15 -27.11 -6.68
CA ALA A 603 -24.09 -27.90 -7.90
C ALA A 603 -22.65 -28.04 -8.39
N ARG A 604 -22.11 -29.26 -8.29
CA ARG A 604 -20.79 -29.62 -8.82
C ARG A 604 -20.71 -29.30 -10.32
N GLY A 605 -19.58 -28.74 -10.75
CA GLY A 605 -19.33 -28.41 -12.15
C GLY A 605 -20.02 -27.14 -12.65
N THR A 606 -20.72 -26.42 -11.77
CA THR A 606 -21.24 -25.07 -12.07
C THR A 606 -20.25 -24.03 -11.59
N ILE A 607 -19.65 -23.27 -12.51
CA ILE A 607 -18.60 -22.29 -12.23
C ILE A 607 -18.91 -20.98 -12.95
N TRP A 608 -18.75 -19.88 -12.22
CA TRP A 608 -18.81 -18.52 -12.73
C TRP A 608 -17.41 -17.93 -12.83
N ALA A 609 -17.15 -17.19 -13.90
CA ALA A 609 -15.90 -16.46 -14.10
C ALA A 609 -16.21 -15.03 -14.59
N GLY A 610 -15.50 -14.05 -14.02
CA GLY A 610 -15.55 -12.65 -14.46
C GLY A 610 -14.18 -12.18 -14.93
N THR A 611 -14.13 -11.39 -16.00
CA THR A 611 -12.89 -10.89 -16.59
C THR A 611 -12.73 -9.37 -16.43
N ASP A 612 -11.49 -8.89 -16.49
CA ASP A 612 -11.12 -7.46 -16.40
C ASP A 612 -11.60 -6.61 -17.59
N ASP A 613 -12.03 -7.25 -18.68
CA ASP A 613 -12.70 -6.63 -19.82
C ASP A 613 -14.23 -6.77 -19.77
N GLY A 614 -14.80 -7.02 -18.59
CA GLY A 614 -16.24 -6.91 -18.35
C GLY A 614 -17.08 -8.10 -18.80
N ASN A 615 -16.48 -9.25 -19.12
CA ASN A 615 -17.22 -10.46 -19.45
C ASN A 615 -17.57 -11.30 -18.22
N VAL A 616 -18.79 -11.85 -18.20
CA VAL A 616 -19.26 -12.80 -17.18
C VAL A 616 -19.66 -14.09 -17.87
N HIS A 617 -18.97 -15.16 -17.48
CA HIS A 617 -19.06 -16.48 -18.08
C HIS A 617 -19.60 -17.51 -17.09
N LEU A 618 -20.36 -18.47 -17.62
CA LEU A 618 -20.96 -19.56 -16.85
C LEU A 618 -20.76 -20.89 -17.56
N THR A 619 -20.26 -21.88 -16.83
CA THR A 619 -20.34 -23.30 -17.18
C THR A 619 -21.23 -24.03 -16.17
N ARG A 620 -21.95 -25.06 -16.62
CA ARG A 620 -22.76 -25.96 -15.76
C ARG A 620 -22.34 -27.42 -15.89
N ASP A 621 -21.27 -27.68 -16.62
CA ASP A 621 -20.82 -29.02 -17.01
C ASP A 621 -19.30 -29.18 -16.84
N ASP A 622 -18.76 -28.54 -15.81
CA ASP A 622 -17.35 -28.61 -15.39
C ASP A 622 -16.39 -28.16 -16.50
N GLY A 623 -16.75 -27.08 -17.19
CA GLY A 623 -15.94 -26.40 -18.20
C GLY A 623 -16.07 -26.96 -19.63
N ARG A 624 -16.89 -28.00 -19.86
CA ARG A 624 -17.07 -28.54 -21.22
C ARG A 624 -17.73 -27.52 -22.15
N THR A 625 -18.70 -26.76 -21.65
CA THR A 625 -19.33 -25.67 -22.36
C THR A 625 -19.37 -24.39 -21.52
N TRP A 626 -19.19 -23.25 -22.19
CA TRP A 626 -19.19 -21.93 -21.58
C TRP A 626 -20.18 -21.01 -22.28
N GLN A 627 -20.97 -20.30 -21.49
CA GLN A 627 -21.89 -19.28 -21.96
C GLN A 627 -21.45 -17.92 -21.42
N ASN A 628 -21.20 -16.96 -22.31
CA ASN A 628 -21.13 -15.54 -21.92
C ASN A 628 -22.57 -15.07 -21.61
N VAL A 629 -22.77 -14.59 -20.40
CA VAL A 629 -24.07 -14.14 -19.88
C VAL A 629 -24.09 -12.65 -19.53
N THR A 630 -23.06 -11.88 -19.91
CA THR A 630 -22.97 -10.44 -19.64
C THR A 630 -24.21 -9.70 -20.12
N SER A 631 -24.73 -10.03 -21.30
CA SER A 631 -25.93 -9.39 -21.88
C SER A 631 -27.22 -9.62 -21.08
N LYS A 632 -27.22 -10.54 -20.12
CA LYS A 632 -28.34 -10.82 -19.21
C LYS A 632 -28.27 -10.01 -17.92
N LEU A 633 -27.17 -9.28 -17.69
CA LEU A 633 -26.98 -8.45 -16.51
C LEU A 633 -27.46 -7.02 -16.79
N SER A 634 -28.23 -6.47 -15.85
CA SER A 634 -28.71 -5.09 -15.92
C SER A 634 -27.69 -4.12 -15.32
N GLY A 635 -27.41 -3.01 -15.99
CA GLY A 635 -26.57 -1.94 -15.45
C GLY A 635 -25.06 -2.16 -15.55
N VAL A 636 -24.61 -3.23 -16.20
CA VAL A 636 -23.19 -3.48 -16.46
C VAL A 636 -22.80 -2.85 -17.81
N PRO A 637 -21.70 -2.07 -17.89
CA PRO A 637 -21.18 -1.57 -19.16
C PRO A 637 -20.94 -2.71 -20.16
N LYS A 638 -21.01 -2.44 -21.46
CA LYS A 638 -20.52 -3.41 -22.44
C LYS A 638 -19.01 -3.54 -22.25
N GLY A 639 -18.57 -4.78 -22.06
CA GLY A 639 -17.16 -5.16 -22.05
C GLY A 639 -16.47 -4.84 -23.37
#